data_AF-A0A6G1ZEN9-F1
#
_entry.id   AF-A0A6G1ZEN9-F1
#
_cell.length_a   1.000
_cell.length_b   1.000
_cell.length_c   1.000
_cell.angle_alpha   90.00
_cell.angle_beta   90.00
_cell.angle_gamma   90.00
#
_symmetry.space_group_name_H-M   'P 1'
#
loop_
_entity.id
_entity.type
_entity.pdbx_description
1 polymer ?
#
loop_
_entity_poly.entity_id
_entity_poly.type
_entity_poly.pdbx_seq_one_letter_code
_entity_poly.pdbx_strand_id
1 'polypeptide(L)'
;MRSTIVKWILNLFVGITLITSSVEAQTIILTSDQQLNDLTDPDKKIDNSLGYDSRLESLRDVCKRGKSYGSKELIIAFDEFFRQYRTDKNTERNLTPDMDEYVDKIKVVSDFVSKQDMGLCLSLLSPLELGLAYKNQTGNSGRWLAYKVGLRNPRTGQFSLQMWQQLFWTNNKGQTPVKLKGVKAYAFKEKVVSTSMRSVNPDDIVLLENVKYEEIDSINGSDQGTIPMKRLRIYGDGIQCAGFDRVMVMLEYETQEMDYFDPEAPAFLSNLLKKYHDKKVNLTSLYSDEMHIQQDWFYFGHHEEGQFAERYLTKNMACRYEEKYNQKFDDRYMLYFAYGAPMFRPTTDAVVNIQYVLGETPDAIHRTFLLRDRYYRMLNDDVVNLFKNAKDYGEKLFGHELSTSAHASWAQSPTIDYWNCEKLYGNRYKYEYTSNFIWGNTVHQASAACYDYFKWSEYLQPTGNDFAEGGWSDRNYYGAAMAASIGVINKYPNAYAAAWGMPDKALERKMAINYAYGASPSEPIRLMTGNVHRDTEVLILYPMNLVAVEPRFGSWMTQYGYANYLTTDKLLEMGTVQSDGHIQVAEKKYGTLVVMFEPLPEKGLLDMMERFVKAGGKVVWFSTPPLIDKSGENCTRQWQKLFGAQYNHDCYMGEIASGKMIDFSGSLSDVPDQSILTDFIVDRIYPVTPVSNAEIIAYSDKKVVGTMLKYPDGGIACYCGFRPRDDQSASLGYETRTLFEILNACNAYPSTGKFVVNDNPSYLSRTGEYFVSSFPNSTTMVVAHYRTHAESWFGGFSRNQEDDEKVLLENPLPSDRIELKQAKINGHEVSYVGRLSLGFRLDGQQLIAFSGQQCNEITLDGTHYKFADTPVDLTFSPVDNDMSRYQMYVAGEGKISIPLPAHVKKAEVRFNGKKINCSVADHRLTLMILPVYAGKRLDLSLK
;
A
#
# COMPACT_ATOMS: atom_id res chain seq x y z
N MET A 1 -9.74 3.88 -60.31
CA MET A 1 -10.33 2.71 -60.98
C MET A 1 -9.76 1.47 -60.29
N ARG A 2 -10.64 0.66 -59.67
CA ARG A 2 -10.38 -0.61 -58.94
C ARG A 2 -9.61 -0.45 -57.62
N SER A 3 -10.25 -0.23 -56.47
CA SER A 3 -11.27 -1.02 -55.75
C SER A 3 -10.75 -2.36 -55.20
N THR A 4 -10.98 -2.51 -53.88
CA THR A 4 -11.10 -3.78 -53.14
C THR A 4 -9.80 -4.36 -52.57
N ILE A 5 -9.43 -3.94 -51.35
CA ILE A 5 -8.93 -4.72 -50.18
C ILE A 5 -8.64 -3.69 -49.05
N VAL A 6 -9.67 -3.02 -48.53
CA VAL A 6 -9.61 -2.27 -47.24
C VAL A 6 -11.02 -2.28 -46.63
N LYS A 7 -11.46 -3.45 -46.20
CA LYS A 7 -12.66 -3.63 -45.35
C LYS A 7 -12.43 -4.91 -44.56
N TRP A 8 -11.76 -4.84 -43.40
CA TRP A 8 -11.78 -5.87 -42.33
C TRP A 8 -11.06 -5.43 -41.02
N ILE A 9 -10.97 -4.13 -40.67
CA ILE A 9 -10.33 -3.68 -39.40
C ILE A 9 -11.16 -2.66 -38.57
N LEU A 10 -12.44 -2.45 -38.86
CA LEU A 10 -13.31 -1.69 -37.95
C LEU A 10 -14.60 -2.46 -37.73
N ASN A 11 -14.67 -3.18 -36.61
CA ASN A 11 -15.85 -3.48 -35.80
C ASN A 11 -15.55 -4.67 -34.88
N LEU A 12 -14.91 -4.43 -33.74
CA LEU A 12 -15.13 -5.21 -32.52
C LEU A 12 -14.61 -4.46 -31.27
N PHE A 13 -14.95 -3.18 -31.11
CA PHE A 13 -15.00 -2.58 -29.77
C PHE A 13 -16.36 -2.92 -29.17
N VAL A 14 -16.53 -4.18 -28.76
CA VAL A 14 -17.60 -4.54 -27.83
C VAL A 14 -17.06 -4.18 -26.45
N GLY A 15 -17.40 -2.98 -25.99
CA GLY A 15 -17.31 -2.64 -24.59
C GLY A 15 -18.17 -3.63 -23.82
N ILE A 16 -17.55 -4.65 -23.25
CA ILE A 16 -18.17 -5.50 -22.25
C ILE A 16 -18.30 -4.63 -21.00
N THR A 17 -19.40 -3.90 -20.87
CA THR A 17 -19.92 -3.47 -19.58
C THR A 17 -20.28 -4.73 -18.80
N LEU A 18 -19.31 -5.28 -18.06
CA LEU A 18 -19.55 -6.20 -16.96
C LEU A 18 -20.28 -5.42 -15.86
N ILE A 19 -21.60 -5.28 -16.02
CA ILE A 19 -22.50 -4.95 -14.92
C ILE A 19 -22.65 -6.24 -14.10
N THR A 20 -21.62 -6.57 -13.32
CA THR A 20 -21.79 -7.47 -12.20
C THR A 20 -22.15 -6.59 -11.00
N SER A 21 -23.41 -6.63 -10.59
CA SER A 21 -23.73 -6.45 -9.18
C SER A 21 -22.81 -7.40 -8.42
N SER A 22 -21.95 -6.87 -7.56
CA SER A 22 -21.04 -7.68 -6.74
C SER A 22 -21.90 -8.44 -5.74
N VAL A 23 -22.38 -9.62 -6.15
CA VAL A 23 -22.91 -10.56 -5.17
C VAL A 23 -21.70 -11.05 -4.41
N GLU A 24 -21.62 -10.70 -3.12
CA GLU A 24 -20.49 -11.07 -2.28
C GLU A 24 -20.33 -12.60 -2.26
N ALA A 25 -19.08 -13.04 -2.43
CA ALA A 25 -18.72 -14.42 -2.19
C ALA A 25 -19.05 -14.80 -0.75
N GLN A 26 -19.45 -16.04 -0.53
CA GLN A 26 -19.58 -16.53 0.84
C GLN A 26 -18.20 -16.91 1.37
N THR A 27 -17.99 -16.80 2.68
CA THR A 27 -16.67 -17.07 3.29
C THR A 27 -16.78 -18.07 4.42
N ILE A 28 -15.87 -19.04 4.42
CA ILE A 28 -15.56 -19.92 5.55
C ILE A 28 -14.09 -19.70 5.90
N ILE A 29 -13.85 -19.27 7.14
CA ILE A 29 -12.51 -19.07 7.68
C ILE A 29 -12.16 -20.22 8.62
N LEU A 30 -11.12 -20.95 8.26
CA LEU A 30 -10.58 -22.06 9.03
C LEU A 30 -9.44 -21.56 9.93
N THR A 31 -9.43 -21.99 11.18
CA THR A 31 -8.34 -21.80 12.14
C THR A 31 -7.63 -23.12 12.43
N SER A 32 -8.14 -24.28 12.01
CA SER A 32 -7.46 -25.56 12.27
C SER A 32 -7.74 -26.63 11.22
N ASP A 33 -6.84 -27.61 11.13
CA ASP A 33 -6.99 -28.79 10.28
C ASP A 33 -8.24 -29.61 10.65
N GLN A 34 -8.64 -29.61 11.94
CA GLN A 34 -9.86 -30.27 12.38
C GLN A 34 -11.10 -29.65 11.75
N GLN A 35 -11.16 -28.33 11.58
CA GLN A 35 -12.28 -27.68 10.90
C GLN A 35 -12.34 -28.04 9.42
N LEU A 36 -11.20 -28.20 8.74
CA LEU A 36 -11.17 -28.70 7.36
C LEU A 36 -11.70 -30.14 7.29
N ASN A 37 -11.29 -31.01 8.22
CA ASN A 37 -11.82 -32.37 8.32
C ASN A 37 -13.33 -32.36 8.52
N ASP A 38 -13.81 -31.53 9.43
CA ASP A 38 -15.23 -31.42 9.77
C ASP A 38 -16.06 -30.90 8.60
N LEU A 39 -15.51 -29.99 7.79
CA LEU A 39 -16.16 -29.42 6.61
C LEU A 39 -16.43 -30.47 5.51
N THR A 40 -15.76 -31.63 5.54
CA THR A 40 -16.05 -32.72 4.61
C THR A 40 -17.42 -33.37 4.85
N ASP A 41 -18.00 -33.21 6.04
CA ASP A 41 -19.40 -33.47 6.31
C ASP A 41 -20.19 -32.15 6.14
N PRO A 42 -21.01 -32.01 5.08
CA PRO A 42 -21.66 -30.75 4.77
C PRO A 42 -22.69 -30.28 5.80
N ASP A 43 -23.12 -31.17 6.71
CA ASP A 43 -24.09 -30.90 7.77
C ASP A 43 -23.43 -30.66 9.13
N LYS A 44 -22.13 -30.94 9.26
CA LYS A 44 -21.38 -30.67 10.48
C LYS A 44 -21.13 -29.17 10.61
N LYS A 45 -21.42 -28.64 11.80
CA LYS A 45 -21.22 -27.23 12.12
C LYS A 45 -19.79 -27.00 12.60
N ILE A 46 -19.20 -25.92 12.13
CA ILE A 46 -17.91 -25.39 12.60
C ILE A 46 -18.11 -23.98 13.14
N ASP A 47 -17.18 -23.56 13.99
CA ASP A 47 -17.11 -22.18 14.47
C ASP A 47 -16.52 -21.28 13.38
N ASN A 48 -17.38 -20.47 12.76
CA ASN A 48 -17.06 -19.50 11.72
C ASN A 48 -17.21 -18.06 12.26
N SER A 49 -17.01 -17.87 13.56
CA SER A 49 -17.03 -16.55 14.20
C SER A 49 -15.87 -15.70 13.68
N LEU A 50 -16.18 -14.44 13.37
CA LEU A 50 -15.22 -13.41 12.97
C LEU A 50 -15.13 -12.26 14.00
N GLY A 51 -15.88 -12.38 15.09
CA GLY A 51 -15.97 -11.39 16.15
C GLY A 51 -16.63 -11.93 17.40
N TYR A 52 -16.96 -11.04 18.34
CA TYR A 52 -17.56 -11.43 19.62
C TYR A 52 -18.91 -12.16 19.48
N ASP A 53 -19.62 -11.94 18.37
CA ASP A 53 -20.84 -12.68 18.03
C ASP A 53 -20.52 -14.05 17.43
N SER A 54 -20.91 -15.11 18.15
CA SER A 54 -20.65 -16.49 17.72
C SER A 54 -21.45 -16.90 16.49
N ARG A 55 -20.79 -17.51 15.49
CA ARG A 55 -21.40 -18.13 14.30
C ARG A 55 -21.05 -19.60 14.18
N LEU A 56 -21.97 -20.47 14.60
CA LEU A 56 -21.90 -21.92 14.38
C LEU A 56 -22.75 -22.35 13.19
N GLU A 57 -22.08 -22.59 12.05
CA GLU A 57 -22.73 -22.87 10.77
C GLU A 57 -22.10 -24.09 10.09
N SER A 58 -22.91 -24.81 9.30
CA SER A 58 -22.43 -25.88 8.42
C SER A 58 -22.13 -25.37 7.01
N LEU A 59 -21.38 -26.13 6.21
CA LEU A 59 -21.18 -25.84 4.79
C LEU A 59 -22.52 -25.66 4.06
N ARG A 60 -23.52 -26.49 4.38
CA ARG A 60 -24.86 -26.38 3.81
C ARG A 60 -25.55 -25.07 4.17
N ASP A 61 -25.44 -24.61 5.41
CA ASP A 61 -26.03 -23.34 5.85
C ASP A 61 -25.43 -22.17 5.08
N VAL A 62 -24.10 -22.15 4.94
CA VAL A 62 -23.37 -21.12 4.19
C VAL A 62 -23.79 -21.13 2.71
N CYS A 63 -23.85 -22.29 2.06
CA CYS A 63 -24.29 -22.38 0.66
C CYS A 63 -25.76 -21.99 0.46
N LYS A 64 -26.67 -22.35 1.39
CA LYS A 64 -28.08 -21.93 1.33
C LYS A 64 -28.20 -20.40 1.45
N ARG A 65 -27.44 -19.79 2.35
CA ARG A 65 -27.35 -18.34 2.50
C ARG A 65 -26.80 -17.68 1.23
N GLY A 66 -25.70 -18.21 0.69
CA GLY A 66 -25.13 -17.76 -0.60
C GLY A 66 -26.13 -17.80 -1.74
N LYS A 67 -26.87 -18.92 -1.89
CA LYS A 67 -27.95 -19.04 -2.88
C LYS A 67 -29.04 -17.98 -2.73
N SER A 68 -29.42 -17.64 -1.49
CA SER A 68 -30.44 -16.60 -1.25
C SER A 68 -29.99 -15.21 -1.72
N TYR A 69 -28.67 -14.98 -1.75
CA TYR A 69 -28.06 -13.75 -2.26
C TYR A 69 -27.64 -13.83 -3.73
N GLY A 70 -27.64 -15.04 -4.32
CA GLY A 70 -27.19 -15.30 -5.69
C GLY A 70 -25.67 -15.51 -5.83
N SER A 71 -24.95 -15.77 -4.73
CA SER A 71 -23.50 -15.93 -4.72
C SER A 71 -23.09 -17.10 -5.61
N LYS A 72 -22.02 -16.92 -6.40
CA LYS A 72 -21.45 -17.95 -7.27
C LYS A 72 -20.15 -18.56 -6.76
N GLU A 73 -19.63 -18.04 -5.66
CA GLU A 73 -18.34 -18.43 -5.12
C GLU A 73 -18.39 -18.60 -3.60
N LEU A 74 -17.61 -19.57 -3.13
CA LEU A 74 -17.30 -19.80 -1.72
C LEU A 74 -15.79 -19.68 -1.53
N ILE A 75 -15.37 -18.69 -0.73
CA ILE A 75 -14.01 -18.54 -0.23
C ILE A 75 -13.81 -19.52 0.92
N ILE A 76 -12.75 -20.31 0.83
CA ILE A 76 -12.24 -21.12 1.94
C ILE A 76 -10.79 -20.70 2.15
N ALA A 77 -10.51 -20.13 3.33
CA ALA A 77 -9.18 -19.65 3.67
C ALA A 77 -8.82 -20.04 5.11
N PHE A 78 -7.54 -20.26 5.35
CA PHE A 78 -6.99 -20.31 6.70
C PHE A 78 -6.65 -18.89 7.16
N ASP A 79 -7.13 -18.55 8.35
CA ASP A 79 -6.82 -17.29 9.02
C ASP A 79 -6.82 -17.42 10.55
N GLU A 80 -5.61 -17.55 11.11
CA GLU A 80 -5.30 -17.69 12.53
C GLU A 80 -5.72 -16.47 13.35
N PHE A 81 -5.81 -15.28 12.73
CA PHE A 81 -6.24 -14.06 13.43
C PHE A 81 -7.59 -14.25 14.13
N PHE A 82 -8.52 -14.97 13.50
CA PHE A 82 -9.87 -15.15 14.03
C PHE A 82 -9.96 -16.16 15.18
N ARG A 83 -8.88 -16.89 15.51
CA ARG A 83 -8.86 -17.79 16.68
C ARG A 83 -9.18 -17.04 17.98
N GLN A 84 -8.81 -15.77 18.08
CA GLN A 84 -9.08 -14.95 19.27
C GLN A 84 -10.57 -14.83 19.63
N TYR A 85 -11.48 -15.12 18.69
CA TYR A 85 -12.93 -15.11 18.87
C TYR A 85 -13.55 -16.49 19.06
N ARG A 86 -12.72 -17.54 19.14
CA ARG A 86 -13.16 -18.94 19.11
C ARG A 86 -12.60 -19.72 20.30
N THR A 87 -13.14 -20.91 20.50
CA THR A 87 -12.77 -21.80 21.63
C THR A 87 -11.91 -23.00 21.22
N ASP A 88 -11.59 -23.14 19.93
CA ASP A 88 -10.77 -24.21 19.42
C ASP A 88 -9.30 -24.07 19.85
N LYS A 89 -8.71 -25.21 20.24
CA LYS A 89 -7.30 -25.27 20.65
C LYS A 89 -6.40 -24.92 19.48
N ASN A 90 -5.35 -24.15 19.77
CA ASN A 90 -4.26 -23.99 18.82
C ASN A 90 -3.58 -25.34 18.58
N THR A 91 -3.45 -25.70 17.30
CA THR A 91 -2.85 -26.97 16.85
C THR A 91 -1.92 -26.67 15.69
N GLU A 92 -0.80 -27.39 15.64
CA GLU A 92 0.10 -27.36 14.49
C GLU A 92 -0.64 -27.70 13.20
N ARG A 93 -0.44 -26.87 12.17
CA ARG A 93 -1.05 -27.04 10.85
C ARG A 93 -0.19 -27.98 10.01
N ASN A 94 -0.79 -29.08 9.57
CA ASN A 94 -0.16 -30.10 8.71
C ASN A 94 -0.84 -30.20 7.34
N LEU A 95 -2.06 -29.67 7.19
CA LEU A 95 -2.80 -29.67 5.93
C LEU A 95 -2.64 -28.34 5.19
N THR A 96 -1.61 -28.28 4.35
CA THR A 96 -1.34 -27.16 3.42
C THR A 96 -1.87 -27.45 2.00
N PRO A 97 -2.17 -26.43 1.18
CA PRO A 97 -2.71 -26.58 -0.16
C PRO A 97 -1.88 -27.45 -1.12
N ASP A 98 -0.60 -27.63 -0.85
CA ASP A 98 0.28 -28.47 -1.67
C ASP A 98 0.23 -29.98 -1.35
N MET A 99 -0.39 -30.37 -0.23
CA MET A 99 -0.48 -31.76 0.24
C MET A 99 -1.64 -32.53 -0.41
N ASP A 100 -1.42 -33.79 -0.79
CA ASP A 100 -2.45 -34.63 -1.43
C ASP A 100 -3.69 -34.81 -0.55
N GLU A 101 -3.49 -34.99 0.76
CA GLU A 101 -4.58 -35.13 1.73
C GLU A 101 -5.46 -33.85 1.81
N TYR A 102 -4.86 -32.66 1.73
CA TYR A 102 -5.61 -31.41 1.68
C TYR A 102 -6.47 -31.34 0.41
N VAL A 103 -5.87 -31.65 -0.75
CA VAL A 103 -6.58 -31.62 -2.04
C VAL A 103 -7.76 -32.60 -2.04
N ASP A 104 -7.59 -33.79 -1.46
CA ASP A 104 -8.66 -34.79 -1.35
C ASP A 104 -9.85 -34.28 -0.51
N LYS A 105 -9.59 -33.58 0.61
CA LYS A 105 -10.65 -32.96 1.43
C LYS A 105 -11.34 -31.81 0.69
N ILE A 106 -10.57 -30.92 0.05
CA ILE A 106 -11.12 -29.82 -0.75
C ILE A 106 -11.96 -30.35 -1.91
N LYS A 107 -11.60 -31.48 -2.51
CA LYS A 107 -12.41 -32.11 -3.55
C LYS A 107 -13.80 -32.52 -3.04
N VAL A 108 -13.90 -33.09 -1.82
CA VAL A 108 -15.20 -33.41 -1.21
C VAL A 108 -16.06 -32.17 -1.02
N VAL A 109 -15.45 -31.08 -0.50
CA VAL A 109 -16.12 -29.80 -0.34
C VAL A 109 -16.58 -29.23 -1.69
N SER A 110 -15.71 -29.27 -2.70
CA SER A 110 -15.98 -28.79 -4.06
C SER A 110 -17.14 -29.53 -4.71
N ASP A 111 -17.24 -30.86 -4.54
CA ASP A 111 -18.35 -31.66 -5.06
C ASP A 111 -19.70 -31.27 -4.47
N PHE A 112 -19.73 -30.91 -3.19
CA PHE A 112 -20.94 -30.44 -2.54
C PHE A 112 -21.31 -29.03 -3.02
N VAL A 113 -20.34 -28.11 -3.03
CA VAL A 113 -20.52 -26.70 -3.40
C VAL A 113 -20.94 -26.57 -4.87
N SER A 114 -20.41 -27.40 -5.76
CA SER A 114 -20.79 -27.43 -7.18
C SER A 114 -22.25 -27.82 -7.39
N LYS A 115 -22.81 -28.73 -6.57
CA LYS A 115 -24.26 -29.05 -6.58
C LYS A 115 -25.12 -27.88 -6.12
N GLN A 116 -24.52 -26.86 -5.51
CA GLN A 116 -25.15 -25.62 -5.11
C GLN A 116 -24.96 -24.48 -6.14
N ASP A 117 -24.46 -24.78 -7.35
CA ASP A 117 -24.20 -23.77 -8.41
C ASP A 117 -23.19 -22.70 -7.96
N MET A 118 -22.19 -23.14 -7.19
CA MET A 118 -21.09 -22.33 -6.68
C MET A 118 -19.74 -22.99 -7.00
N GLY A 119 -18.71 -22.16 -7.20
CA GLY A 119 -17.30 -22.58 -7.29
C GLY A 119 -16.51 -22.25 -6.03
N LEU A 120 -15.27 -22.73 -5.98
CA LEU A 120 -14.35 -22.43 -4.89
C LEU A 120 -13.39 -21.31 -5.28
N CYS A 121 -13.24 -20.37 -4.36
CA CYS A 121 -12.17 -19.38 -4.31
C CYS A 121 -11.19 -19.80 -3.22
N LEU A 122 -9.93 -20.10 -3.57
CA LEU A 122 -8.96 -20.69 -2.65
C LEU A 122 -7.67 -19.88 -2.55
N SER A 123 -7.07 -19.89 -1.37
CA SER A 123 -5.68 -19.46 -1.16
C SER A 123 -4.70 -20.57 -1.50
N LEU A 124 -4.64 -20.88 -2.79
CA LEU A 124 -3.83 -21.97 -3.34
C LEU A 124 -2.41 -21.54 -3.71
N LEU A 125 -2.26 -20.32 -4.24
CA LEU A 125 -1.01 -19.79 -4.76
C LEU A 125 -0.49 -18.66 -3.87
N SER A 126 -0.36 -18.94 -2.57
CA SER A 126 0.16 -18.00 -1.57
C SER A 126 1.49 -18.50 -1.01
N PRO A 127 2.55 -17.68 -0.96
CA PRO A 127 3.81 -18.09 -0.36
C PRO A 127 3.66 -18.51 1.11
N LEU A 128 2.69 -17.95 1.83
CA LEU A 128 2.42 -18.30 3.23
C LEU A 128 1.89 -19.73 3.42
N GLU A 129 1.29 -20.33 2.40
CA GLU A 129 0.61 -21.63 2.53
C GLU A 129 1.38 -22.80 1.93
N LEU A 130 2.49 -22.54 1.22
CA LEU A 130 3.18 -23.57 0.43
C LEU A 130 4.54 -23.92 1.03
N GLY A 131 4.92 -25.20 0.96
CA GLY A 131 6.29 -25.61 1.24
C GLY A 131 6.45 -27.03 1.79
N LEU A 132 5.48 -27.54 2.54
CA LEU A 132 5.59 -28.88 3.14
C LEU A 132 5.71 -29.98 2.08
N ALA A 133 4.84 -29.97 1.06
CA ALA A 133 4.92 -30.96 -0.02
C ALA A 133 6.14 -30.71 -0.91
N TYR A 134 6.51 -29.45 -1.12
CA TYR A 134 7.70 -29.07 -1.88
C TYR A 134 8.97 -29.66 -1.28
N LYS A 135 9.16 -29.48 0.03
CA LYS A 135 10.28 -30.02 0.78
C LYS A 135 10.32 -31.55 0.75
N ASN A 136 9.16 -32.20 0.88
CA ASN A 136 9.07 -33.66 0.80
C ASN A 136 9.48 -34.20 -0.58
N GLN A 137 9.22 -33.45 -1.65
CA GLN A 137 9.51 -33.86 -3.03
C GLN A 137 10.95 -33.55 -3.46
N THR A 138 11.46 -32.38 -3.11
CA THR A 138 12.73 -31.85 -3.61
C THR A 138 13.88 -31.97 -2.60
N GLY A 139 13.56 -32.05 -1.31
CA GLY A 139 14.53 -31.91 -0.22
C GLY A 139 14.96 -30.46 0.06
N ASN A 140 14.48 -29.48 -0.73
CA ASN A 140 14.81 -28.06 -0.59
C ASN A 140 13.73 -27.32 0.20
N SER A 141 14.11 -26.20 0.83
CA SER A 141 13.20 -25.35 1.61
C SER A 141 13.77 -23.94 1.76
N GLY A 142 12.95 -23.04 2.30
CA GLY A 142 13.39 -21.72 2.70
C GLY A 142 14.52 -21.76 3.73
N ARG A 143 15.33 -20.69 3.71
CA ARG A 143 16.47 -20.49 4.61
C ARG A 143 16.53 -19.06 5.06
N TRP A 144 16.56 -18.86 6.37
CA TRP A 144 16.67 -17.55 7.00
C TRP A 144 17.91 -17.46 7.89
N LEU A 145 18.47 -16.26 7.93
CA LEU A 145 19.68 -15.94 8.66
C LEU A 145 19.38 -14.84 9.67
N ALA A 146 19.50 -15.15 10.96
CA ALA A 146 19.60 -14.12 11.99
C ALA A 146 21.09 -13.83 12.25
N TYR A 147 21.46 -12.57 12.41
CA TYR A 147 22.87 -12.20 12.61
C TYR A 147 23.05 -11.11 13.66
N LYS A 148 24.26 -11.08 14.24
CA LYS A 148 24.66 -10.07 15.23
C LYS A 148 26.14 -9.81 15.16
N VAL A 149 26.53 -8.56 15.33
CA VAL A 149 27.95 -8.15 15.35
C VAL A 149 28.40 -7.85 16.77
N GLY A 150 29.64 -8.22 17.09
CA GLY A 150 30.24 -7.87 18.37
C GLY A 150 31.77 -7.95 18.37
N LEU A 151 32.34 -7.91 19.57
CA LEU A 151 33.78 -7.90 19.77
C LEU A 151 34.40 -9.28 19.65
N ARG A 152 35.62 -9.29 19.12
CA ARG A 152 36.53 -10.43 19.14
C ARG A 152 37.87 -10.00 19.72
N ASN A 153 38.47 -10.83 20.57
CA ASN A 153 39.81 -10.57 21.09
C ASN A 153 40.83 -10.75 19.95
N PRO A 154 41.55 -9.70 19.52
CA PRO A 154 42.47 -9.81 18.38
C PRO A 154 43.72 -10.64 18.68
N ARG A 155 44.04 -10.88 19.97
CA ARG A 155 45.21 -11.65 20.40
C ARG A 155 44.90 -13.14 20.58
N THR A 156 43.82 -13.45 21.26
CA THR A 156 43.44 -14.83 21.59
C THR A 156 42.44 -15.43 20.61
N GLY A 157 41.81 -14.60 19.79
CA GLY A 157 40.73 -14.99 18.88
C GLY A 157 39.39 -15.28 19.55
N GLN A 158 39.33 -15.15 20.88
CA GLN A 158 38.13 -15.44 21.67
C GLN A 158 37.01 -14.45 21.40
N PHE A 159 35.79 -14.95 21.31
CA PHE A 159 34.56 -14.15 21.31
C PHE A 159 33.43 -14.90 22.02
N SER A 160 32.44 -14.16 22.50
CA SER A 160 31.24 -14.71 23.15
C SER A 160 30.11 -13.70 23.02
N LEU A 161 29.09 -14.03 22.23
CA LEU A 161 27.92 -13.19 21.97
C LEU A 161 26.65 -13.93 22.35
N GLN A 162 25.58 -13.19 22.63
CA GLN A 162 24.27 -13.76 22.90
C GLN A 162 23.26 -13.32 21.84
N MET A 163 22.40 -14.25 21.42
CA MET A 163 21.31 -14.01 20.46
C MET A 163 20.06 -14.79 20.88
N TRP A 164 18.89 -14.26 20.53
CA TRP A 164 17.63 -14.98 20.63
C TRP A 164 17.45 -15.93 19.45
N GLN A 165 17.07 -17.16 19.77
CA GLN A 165 16.69 -18.16 18.81
C GLN A 165 15.17 -18.14 18.65
N GLN A 166 14.73 -17.93 17.41
CA GLN A 166 13.35 -18.13 17.00
C GLN A 166 12.99 -19.62 16.96
N LEU A 167 11.80 -19.95 17.45
CA LEU A 167 11.30 -21.34 17.49
C LEU A 167 10.15 -21.59 16.51
N PHE A 168 9.39 -20.55 16.19
CA PHE A 168 8.28 -20.59 15.26
C PHE A 168 8.06 -19.20 14.67
N TRP A 169 7.30 -19.16 13.58
CA TRP A 169 6.64 -17.96 13.10
C TRP A 169 5.14 -18.11 13.17
N THR A 170 4.46 -17.03 13.52
CA THR A 170 3.00 -16.95 13.46
C THR A 170 2.58 -15.91 12.43
N ASN A 171 1.74 -16.28 11.47
CA ASN A 171 1.11 -15.35 10.52
C ASN A 171 -0.37 -15.74 10.34
N ASN A 172 -1.11 -15.10 9.40
CA ASN A 172 -2.51 -15.47 9.15
C ASN A 172 -2.69 -16.95 8.84
N LYS A 173 -1.68 -17.66 8.32
CA LYS A 173 -1.86 -19.08 7.95
C LYS A 173 -1.63 -20.05 9.11
N GLY A 174 -1.30 -19.54 10.29
CA GLY A 174 -1.06 -20.30 11.50
C GLY A 174 0.38 -20.20 12.00
N GLN A 175 0.65 -20.93 13.08
CA GLN A 175 1.98 -21.06 13.65
C GLN A 175 2.77 -22.17 12.93
N THR A 176 4.04 -21.90 12.65
CA THR A 176 4.90 -22.73 11.80
C THR A 176 6.28 -22.86 12.44
N PRO A 177 6.86 -24.07 12.59
CA PRO A 177 8.12 -24.24 13.30
C PRO A 177 9.33 -23.73 12.50
N VAL A 178 10.29 -23.11 13.20
CA VAL A 178 11.56 -22.63 12.64
C VAL A 178 12.70 -23.47 13.22
N LYS A 179 13.46 -24.16 12.37
CA LYS A 179 14.47 -25.12 12.81
C LYS A 179 15.88 -24.54 12.72
N LEU A 180 16.55 -24.40 13.86
CA LEU A 180 17.98 -24.07 13.89
C LEU A 180 18.81 -25.24 13.31
N LYS A 181 19.54 -24.96 12.22
CA LYS A 181 20.43 -25.91 11.54
C LYS A 181 21.86 -25.82 12.03
N GLY A 182 22.27 -24.65 12.49
CA GLY A 182 23.60 -24.43 13.01
C GLY A 182 23.91 -22.97 13.26
N VAL A 183 25.15 -22.72 13.65
CA VAL A 183 25.70 -21.40 13.89
C VAL A 183 26.96 -21.19 13.05
N LYS A 184 27.17 -19.97 12.58
CA LYS A 184 28.39 -19.54 11.87
C LYS A 184 28.95 -18.30 12.55
N ALA A 185 30.24 -18.05 12.37
CA ALA A 185 30.85 -16.80 12.77
C ALA A 185 31.86 -16.34 11.73
N TYR A 186 31.88 -15.05 11.44
CA TYR A 186 32.80 -14.42 10.51
C TYR A 186 33.62 -13.36 11.24
N ALA A 187 34.94 -13.46 11.22
CA ALA A 187 35.82 -12.42 11.74
C ALA A 187 36.10 -11.38 10.65
N PHE A 188 36.21 -10.11 11.05
CA PHE A 188 36.63 -9.02 10.16
C PHE A 188 37.33 -7.91 10.94
N LYS A 189 37.82 -6.91 10.20
CA LYS A 189 38.27 -5.61 10.72
C LYS A 189 37.40 -4.51 10.12
N GLU A 190 37.17 -3.47 10.89
CA GLU A 190 36.42 -2.29 10.44
C GLU A 190 37.31 -1.05 10.37
N LYS A 191 36.98 -0.12 9.48
CA LYS A 191 37.52 1.24 9.46
C LYS A 191 36.41 2.25 9.75
N VAL A 192 36.73 3.29 10.52
CA VAL A 192 35.79 4.37 10.82
C VAL A 192 35.68 5.29 9.62
N VAL A 193 34.47 5.46 9.09
CA VAL A 193 34.18 6.36 7.95
C VAL A 193 33.50 7.64 8.43
N SER A 194 32.51 7.49 9.31
CA SER A 194 31.79 8.59 9.97
C SER A 194 31.29 8.09 11.33
N THR A 195 30.56 8.93 12.09
CA THR A 195 29.94 8.51 13.35
C THR A 195 29.06 7.28 13.16
N SER A 196 28.26 7.24 12.08
CA SER A 196 27.26 6.19 11.80
C SER A 196 27.70 5.13 10.77
N MET A 197 28.90 5.22 10.18
CA MET A 197 29.33 4.26 9.15
C MET A 197 30.70 3.64 9.44
N ARG A 198 30.82 2.34 9.15
CA ARG A 198 32.05 1.56 9.23
C ARG A 198 32.33 0.86 7.90
N SER A 199 33.53 0.97 7.36
CA SER A 199 33.90 0.30 6.11
C SER A 199 34.52 -1.07 6.39
N VAL A 200 34.08 -2.07 5.63
CA VAL A 200 34.60 -3.43 5.60
C VAL A 200 34.61 -3.90 4.14
N ASN A 201 35.73 -4.45 3.67
CA ASN A 201 35.79 -5.06 2.35
C ASN A 201 35.24 -6.50 2.45
N PRO A 202 34.34 -6.95 1.56
CA PRO A 202 33.81 -8.32 1.58
C PRO A 202 34.87 -9.42 1.60
N ASP A 203 36.00 -9.21 0.93
CA ASP A 203 37.08 -10.20 0.85
C ASP A 203 37.87 -10.33 2.16
N ASP A 204 37.76 -9.34 3.05
CA ASP A 204 38.37 -9.35 4.38
C ASP A 204 37.47 -10.00 5.45
N ILE A 205 36.29 -10.51 5.07
CA ILE A 205 35.35 -11.20 5.97
C ILE A 205 35.63 -12.71 5.92
N VAL A 206 36.14 -13.27 7.02
CA VAL A 206 36.66 -14.65 7.05
C VAL A 206 35.80 -15.54 7.95
N LEU A 207 35.31 -16.66 7.40
CA LEU A 207 34.58 -17.69 8.14
C LEU A 207 35.49 -18.34 9.18
N LEU A 208 35.01 -18.44 10.41
CA LEU A 208 35.71 -19.07 11.53
C LEU A 208 35.36 -20.56 11.64
N GLU A 209 36.37 -21.36 11.97
CA GLU A 209 36.20 -22.76 12.35
C GLU A 209 35.88 -22.92 13.85
N ASN A 210 35.33 -24.08 14.23
CA ASN A 210 35.11 -24.48 15.64
C ASN A 210 34.21 -23.53 16.47
N VAL A 211 33.24 -22.88 15.84
CA VAL A 211 32.21 -22.07 16.53
C VAL A 211 31.29 -23.00 17.33
N LYS A 212 31.08 -22.66 18.60
CA LYS A 212 30.24 -23.41 19.55
C LYS A 212 29.06 -22.55 19.98
N TYR A 213 27.99 -23.20 20.44
CA TYR A 213 26.88 -22.51 21.10
C TYR A 213 26.28 -23.35 22.22
N GLU A 214 25.67 -22.68 23.19
CA GLU A 214 24.91 -23.29 24.30
C GLU A 214 23.64 -22.48 24.57
N GLU A 215 22.57 -23.15 24.99
CA GLU A 215 21.37 -22.50 25.53
C GLU A 215 21.65 -22.03 26.95
N ILE A 216 21.44 -20.75 27.22
CA ILE A 216 21.71 -20.13 28.52
C ILE A 216 20.46 -19.62 29.23
N ASP A 217 19.36 -19.43 28.50
CA ASP A 217 18.08 -18.98 29.03
C ASP A 217 16.94 -19.36 28.08
N SER A 218 15.70 -19.34 28.57
CA SER A 218 14.51 -19.56 27.75
C SER A 218 13.33 -18.72 28.24
N ILE A 219 12.58 -18.16 27.29
CA ILE A 219 11.29 -17.56 27.54
C ILE A 219 10.25 -18.60 27.14
N ASN A 220 9.50 -19.10 28.12
CA ASN A 220 8.31 -19.90 27.84
C ASN A 220 7.18 -18.95 27.41
N GLY A 221 6.44 -19.32 26.37
CA GLY A 221 5.31 -18.50 25.93
C GLY A 221 4.32 -18.22 27.04
N SER A 222 3.68 -17.06 26.98
CA SER A 222 2.67 -16.65 27.98
C SER A 222 1.30 -16.48 27.32
N ASP A 223 0.24 -16.57 28.13
CA ASP A 223 -1.13 -16.23 27.75
C ASP A 223 -1.28 -14.74 27.33
N GLN A 224 -0.24 -13.91 27.52
CA GLN A 224 -0.16 -12.50 27.11
C GLN A 224 0.54 -12.29 25.76
N GLY A 225 0.75 -13.36 24.98
CA GLY A 225 1.30 -13.24 23.62
C GLY A 225 2.82 -13.05 23.56
N THR A 226 3.58 -13.54 24.55
CA THR A 226 5.04 -13.58 24.43
C THR A 226 5.45 -14.76 23.55
N ILE A 227 6.29 -14.52 22.53
CA ILE A 227 6.82 -15.57 21.63
C ILE A 227 7.81 -16.45 22.42
N PRO A 228 7.59 -17.79 22.53
CA PRO A 228 8.62 -18.65 23.06
C PRO A 228 9.93 -18.55 22.25
N MET A 229 11.01 -18.23 22.96
CA MET A 229 12.35 -18.02 22.40
C MET A 229 13.41 -18.61 23.33
N LYS A 230 14.55 -18.99 22.77
CA LYS A 230 15.71 -19.44 23.56
C LYS A 230 16.83 -18.44 23.45
N ARG A 231 17.53 -18.16 24.55
CA ARG A 231 18.73 -17.32 24.51
C ARG A 231 19.94 -18.22 24.34
N LEU A 232 20.65 -18.02 23.25
CA LEU A 232 21.88 -18.75 22.95
C LEU A 232 23.09 -17.90 23.29
N ARG A 233 24.14 -18.54 23.79
CA ARG A 233 25.49 -18.00 23.80
C ARG A 233 26.29 -18.66 22.69
N ILE A 234 26.81 -17.87 21.76
CA ILE A 234 27.67 -18.30 20.65
C ILE A 234 29.09 -17.85 20.94
N TYR A 235 30.05 -18.77 20.90
CA TYR A 235 31.42 -18.49 21.30
C TYR A 235 32.45 -19.31 20.50
N GLY A 236 33.69 -18.85 20.52
CA GLY A 236 34.83 -19.53 19.91
C GLY A 236 36.14 -19.07 20.53
N ASP A 237 37.18 -19.88 20.38
CA ASP A 237 38.51 -19.70 20.98
C ASP A 237 39.67 -19.93 19.98
N GLY A 238 39.36 -20.02 18.68
CA GLY A 238 40.34 -20.20 17.62
C GLY A 238 41.15 -18.94 17.29
N ILE A 239 42.47 -19.09 17.15
CA ILE A 239 43.42 -18.01 16.79
C ILE A 239 43.45 -17.66 15.29
N GLN A 240 42.57 -18.27 14.48
CA GLN A 240 42.41 -17.94 13.05
C GLN A 240 42.21 -16.43 12.87
N CYS A 241 42.76 -15.81 11.83
CA CYS A 241 42.63 -14.35 11.63
C CYS A 241 43.15 -13.53 12.82
N ALA A 242 44.40 -13.77 13.24
CA ALA A 242 45.06 -12.98 14.28
C ALA A 242 44.99 -11.47 13.95
N GLY A 243 44.69 -10.66 14.96
CA GLY A 243 44.53 -9.21 14.83
C GLY A 243 43.12 -8.74 14.45
N PHE A 244 42.19 -9.62 14.08
CA PHE A 244 40.81 -9.26 13.78
C PHE A 244 40.02 -9.06 15.08
N ASP A 245 39.36 -7.91 15.22
CA ASP A 245 38.78 -7.41 16.46
C ASP A 245 37.24 -7.34 16.45
N ARG A 246 36.62 -7.77 15.36
CA ARG A 246 35.17 -7.92 15.22
C ARG A 246 34.79 -9.33 14.80
N VAL A 247 33.56 -9.70 15.15
CA VAL A 247 32.92 -10.94 14.71
C VAL A 247 31.45 -10.68 14.40
N MET A 248 30.95 -11.26 13.31
CA MET A 248 29.52 -11.41 13.02
C MET A 248 29.15 -12.87 13.28
N VAL A 249 28.29 -13.12 14.25
CA VAL A 249 27.70 -14.45 14.49
C VAL A 249 26.37 -14.55 13.77
N MET A 250 26.02 -15.77 13.35
CA MET A 250 24.79 -16.02 12.59
C MET A 250 24.13 -17.31 13.07
N LEU A 251 22.81 -17.28 13.20
CA LEU A 251 21.95 -18.45 13.34
C LEU A 251 21.38 -18.79 11.97
N GLU A 252 21.47 -20.06 11.58
CA GLU A 252 20.95 -20.56 10.31
C GLU A 252 19.65 -21.34 10.55
N TYR A 253 18.56 -20.86 9.96
CA TYR A 253 17.24 -21.46 10.08
C TYR A 253 16.83 -22.15 8.78
N GLU A 254 16.28 -23.35 8.94
CA GLU A 254 15.48 -24.04 7.94
C GLU A 254 14.01 -23.83 8.26
N THR A 255 13.24 -23.38 7.27
CA THR A 255 11.82 -23.05 7.41
C THR A 255 10.99 -24.00 6.55
N GLN A 256 9.67 -24.03 6.77
CA GLN A 256 8.81 -24.99 6.05
C GLN A 256 8.47 -24.54 4.63
N GLU A 257 8.61 -23.25 4.32
CA GLU A 257 8.33 -22.68 3.01
C GLU A 257 9.26 -23.22 1.91
N MET A 258 8.90 -22.99 0.65
CA MET A 258 9.74 -23.40 -0.49
C MET A 258 10.98 -22.50 -0.66
N ASP A 259 11.99 -23.03 -1.36
CA ASP A 259 13.03 -22.18 -1.93
C ASP A 259 12.46 -21.51 -3.19
N TYR A 260 12.03 -20.24 -3.08
CA TYR A 260 11.40 -19.51 -4.19
C TYR A 260 12.36 -19.24 -5.37
N PHE A 261 13.66 -19.46 -5.16
CA PHE A 261 14.69 -19.25 -6.17
C PHE A 261 15.23 -20.55 -6.76
N ASP A 262 14.72 -21.69 -6.29
CA ASP A 262 15.07 -22.99 -6.87
C ASP A 262 14.58 -23.09 -8.32
N PRO A 263 15.44 -23.52 -9.27
CA PRO A 263 15.04 -23.80 -10.65
C PRO A 263 13.83 -24.73 -10.80
N GLU A 264 13.52 -25.58 -9.83
CA GLU A 264 12.37 -26.49 -9.83
C GLU A 264 11.06 -25.87 -9.31
N ALA A 265 11.12 -24.72 -8.63
CA ALA A 265 9.94 -24.06 -8.05
C ALA A 265 8.82 -23.76 -9.09
N PRO A 266 9.11 -23.28 -10.32
CA PRO A 266 8.07 -23.08 -11.34
C PRO A 266 7.35 -24.36 -11.74
N ALA A 267 8.09 -25.47 -11.88
CA ALA A 267 7.53 -26.77 -12.24
C ALA A 267 6.65 -27.31 -11.12
N PHE A 268 7.07 -27.14 -9.87
CA PHE A 268 6.27 -27.51 -8.70
C PHE A 268 4.91 -26.79 -8.67
N LEU A 269 4.89 -25.46 -8.82
CA LEU A 269 3.63 -24.68 -8.81
C LEU A 269 2.71 -25.05 -9.98
N SER A 270 3.27 -25.33 -11.16
CA SER A 270 2.49 -25.80 -12.31
C SER A 270 1.88 -27.18 -12.03
N ASN A 271 2.63 -28.09 -11.42
CA ASN A 271 2.15 -29.41 -11.03
C ASN A 271 1.10 -29.33 -9.91
N LEU A 272 1.20 -28.36 -9.00
CA LEU A 272 0.19 -28.09 -7.98
C LEU A 272 -1.16 -27.74 -8.61
N LEU A 273 -1.20 -26.78 -9.54
CA LEU A 273 -2.44 -26.44 -10.26
C LEU A 273 -2.98 -27.63 -11.06
N LYS A 274 -2.08 -28.39 -11.70
CA LYS A 274 -2.43 -29.63 -12.40
C LYS A 274 -3.11 -30.65 -11.47
N LYS A 275 -2.63 -30.79 -10.23
CA LYS A 275 -3.21 -31.68 -9.22
C LYS A 275 -4.68 -31.33 -8.95
N TYR A 276 -5.00 -30.06 -8.74
CA TYR A 276 -6.37 -29.59 -8.50
C TYR A 276 -7.26 -29.81 -9.73
N HIS A 277 -6.75 -29.51 -10.92
CA HIS A 277 -7.45 -29.72 -12.18
C HIS A 277 -7.75 -31.22 -12.42
N ASP A 278 -6.74 -32.09 -12.29
CA ASP A 278 -6.89 -33.54 -12.50
C ASP A 278 -7.86 -34.16 -11.50
N LYS A 279 -7.85 -33.65 -10.26
CA LYS A 279 -8.82 -34.01 -9.22
C LYS A 279 -10.21 -33.44 -9.49
N LYS A 280 -10.41 -32.58 -10.50
CA LYS A 280 -11.69 -31.95 -10.85
C LYS A 280 -12.27 -31.09 -9.73
N VAL A 281 -11.41 -30.34 -9.03
CA VAL A 281 -11.87 -29.28 -8.12
C VAL A 281 -12.43 -28.12 -8.96
N ASN A 282 -13.65 -27.68 -8.69
CA ASN A 282 -14.29 -26.53 -9.34
C ASN A 282 -13.70 -25.20 -8.83
N LEU A 283 -12.47 -24.92 -9.23
CA LEU A 283 -11.73 -23.69 -8.91
C LEU A 283 -12.15 -22.56 -9.85
N THR A 284 -12.75 -21.49 -9.32
CA THR A 284 -13.22 -20.34 -10.12
C THR A 284 -12.34 -19.11 -9.97
N SER A 285 -11.72 -18.94 -8.81
CA SER A 285 -10.87 -17.79 -8.50
C SER A 285 -9.87 -18.12 -7.39
N LEU A 286 -8.97 -17.18 -7.11
CA LEU A 286 -7.97 -17.26 -6.07
C LEU A 286 -8.19 -16.14 -5.04
N TYR A 287 -7.81 -16.40 -3.81
CA TYR A 287 -7.83 -15.44 -2.70
C TYR A 287 -6.45 -15.41 -2.09
N SER A 288 -5.85 -14.25 -1.85
CA SER A 288 -4.61 -14.21 -1.09
C SER A 288 -4.46 -12.93 -0.30
N ASP A 289 -4.60 -13.10 1.00
CA ASP A 289 -4.46 -12.05 2.00
C ASP A 289 -3.04 -12.06 2.58
N GLU A 290 -2.46 -10.88 2.72
CA GLU A 290 -1.08 -10.62 3.13
C GLU A 290 -0.03 -11.43 2.34
N MET A 291 0.11 -11.16 1.03
CA MET A 291 1.11 -11.86 0.21
C MET A 291 2.55 -11.56 0.63
N HIS A 292 3.19 -12.51 1.32
CA HIS A 292 4.61 -12.48 1.69
C HIS A 292 5.22 -13.88 1.88
N ILE A 293 6.55 -13.97 1.83
CA ILE A 293 7.36 -15.13 2.25
C ILE A 293 7.07 -15.40 3.73
N GLN A 294 7.10 -16.66 4.18
CA GLN A 294 6.74 -17.00 5.55
C GLN A 294 7.64 -16.25 6.53
N GLN A 295 7.01 -15.42 7.36
CA GLN A 295 7.63 -14.60 8.39
C GLN A 295 6.54 -14.23 9.42
N ASP A 296 6.91 -13.66 10.57
CA ASP A 296 6.06 -13.54 11.75
C ASP A 296 5.33 -12.18 11.87
N TRP A 297 4.08 -12.20 12.35
CA TRP A 297 3.25 -11.06 12.72
C TRP A 297 3.72 -10.25 13.92
N PHE A 298 4.66 -10.76 14.71
CA PHE A 298 5.28 -10.00 15.79
C PHE A 298 6.30 -9.00 15.24
N TYR A 299 5.79 -7.93 14.63
CA TYR A 299 6.56 -6.89 13.93
C TYR A 299 7.75 -6.34 14.71
N PHE A 300 7.67 -6.32 16.05
CA PHE A 300 8.71 -5.80 16.94
C PHE A 300 9.25 -6.84 17.94
N GLY A 301 8.93 -8.13 17.73
CA GLY A 301 9.32 -9.24 18.61
C GLY A 301 10.62 -9.96 18.20
N HIS A 302 11.11 -9.75 16.98
CA HIS A 302 12.27 -10.45 16.40
C HIS A 302 13.53 -9.59 16.33
N HIS A 303 13.66 -8.64 17.25
CA HIS A 303 14.73 -7.64 17.22
C HIS A 303 15.92 -8.05 18.07
N GLU A 304 17.11 -8.02 17.48
CA GLU A 304 18.39 -8.21 18.17
C GLU A 304 18.97 -6.85 18.57
N GLU A 305 18.96 -6.54 19.87
CA GLU A 305 19.41 -5.24 20.39
C GLU A 305 18.66 -4.05 19.75
N GLY A 306 17.37 -4.24 19.48
CA GLY A 306 16.51 -3.21 18.87
C GLY A 306 16.59 -3.12 17.35
N GLN A 307 17.23 -4.08 16.66
CA GLN A 307 17.31 -4.11 15.20
C GLN A 307 16.65 -5.35 14.60
N PHE A 308 15.97 -5.21 13.46
CA PHE A 308 15.47 -6.37 12.70
C PHE A 308 16.61 -7.03 11.90
N ALA A 309 17.18 -8.11 12.46
CA ALA A 309 18.42 -8.73 11.99
C ALA A 309 18.22 -10.09 11.30
N GLU A 310 17.07 -10.30 10.66
CA GLU A 310 16.73 -11.57 9.97
C GLU A 310 16.62 -11.37 8.45
N ARG A 311 17.17 -12.28 7.65
CA ARG A 311 17.16 -12.19 6.17
C ARG A 311 16.95 -13.56 5.52
N TYR A 312 16.05 -13.62 4.54
CA TYR A 312 15.91 -14.76 3.64
C TYR A 312 17.15 -14.85 2.73
N LEU A 313 17.83 -15.99 2.71
CA LEU A 313 18.97 -16.24 1.82
C LEU A 313 19.20 -17.74 1.61
N THR A 314 18.69 -18.29 0.51
CA THR A 314 19.01 -19.65 0.04
C THR A 314 20.26 -19.66 -0.84
N LYS A 315 20.87 -20.84 -1.06
CA LYS A 315 21.97 -20.98 -2.01
C LYS A 315 21.53 -20.61 -3.43
N ASN A 316 20.31 -21.00 -3.83
CA ASN A 316 19.78 -20.68 -5.15
C ASN A 316 19.55 -19.17 -5.31
N MET A 317 19.07 -18.49 -4.27
CA MET A 317 18.97 -17.03 -4.25
C MET A 317 20.34 -16.37 -4.46
N ALA A 318 21.37 -16.83 -3.73
CA ALA A 318 22.73 -16.33 -3.85
C ALA A 318 23.30 -16.51 -5.28
N CYS A 319 23.17 -17.71 -5.85
CA CYS A 319 23.58 -17.98 -7.23
C CYS A 319 22.88 -17.05 -8.23
N ARG A 320 21.56 -16.90 -8.08
CA ARG A 320 20.76 -16.05 -8.98
C ARG A 320 21.10 -14.58 -8.84
N TYR A 321 21.42 -14.10 -7.64
CA TYR A 321 21.92 -12.74 -7.44
C TYR A 321 23.23 -12.51 -8.22
N GLU A 322 24.17 -13.45 -8.09
CA GLU A 322 25.46 -13.37 -8.79
C GLU A 322 25.29 -13.43 -10.31
N GLU A 323 24.41 -14.28 -10.82
CA GLU A 323 24.04 -14.36 -12.24
C GLU A 323 23.42 -13.05 -12.76
N LYS A 324 22.47 -12.48 -12.00
CA LYS A 324 21.70 -11.29 -12.41
C LYS A 324 22.53 -10.01 -12.35
N TYR A 325 23.41 -9.88 -11.37
CA TYR A 325 24.11 -8.61 -11.09
C TYR A 325 25.63 -8.69 -11.28
N ASN A 326 26.18 -9.86 -11.64
CA ASN A 326 27.62 -10.10 -11.76
C ASN A 326 28.39 -9.64 -10.51
N GLN A 327 27.83 -9.96 -9.35
CA GLN A 327 28.35 -9.56 -8.05
C GLN A 327 28.17 -10.72 -7.08
N LYS A 328 29.28 -11.16 -6.47
CA LYS A 328 29.24 -12.21 -5.43
C LYS A 328 28.27 -11.84 -4.32
N PHE A 329 27.49 -12.82 -3.87
CA PHE A 329 26.58 -12.65 -2.76
C PHE A 329 26.44 -13.96 -2.00
N ASP A 330 26.71 -13.93 -0.70
CA ASP A 330 26.65 -15.08 0.20
C ASP A 330 26.44 -14.60 1.65
N ASP A 331 26.45 -15.52 2.60
CA ASP A 331 26.25 -15.25 4.03
C ASP A 331 27.09 -14.07 4.58
N ARG A 332 28.31 -13.82 4.05
CA ARG A 332 29.19 -12.73 4.52
C ARG A 332 28.54 -11.36 4.34
N TYR A 333 27.69 -11.21 3.32
CA TYR A 333 27.06 -9.95 2.98
C TYR A 333 25.96 -9.53 3.95
N MET A 334 25.52 -10.40 4.87
CA MET A 334 24.59 -10.01 5.93
C MET A 334 25.16 -8.91 6.84
N LEU A 335 26.50 -8.77 6.90
CA LEU A 335 27.16 -7.67 7.59
C LEU A 335 26.66 -6.30 7.11
N TYR A 336 26.43 -6.16 5.81
CA TYR A 336 25.97 -4.90 5.22
C TYR A 336 24.51 -4.60 5.51
N PHE A 337 23.75 -5.50 6.12
CA PHE A 337 22.39 -5.23 6.57
C PHE A 337 22.31 -4.91 8.08
N ALA A 338 23.40 -5.10 8.82
CA ALA A 338 23.46 -4.79 10.24
C ALA A 338 23.34 -3.28 10.48
N TYR A 339 22.49 -2.93 11.45
CA TYR A 339 22.22 -1.55 11.84
C TYR A 339 21.88 -1.49 13.33
N GLY A 340 22.87 -1.15 14.15
CA GLY A 340 22.69 -1.18 15.61
C GLY A 340 23.74 -0.38 16.36
N ALA A 341 23.41 -0.08 17.61
CA ALA A 341 24.24 0.64 18.54
C ALA A 341 25.48 -0.21 18.91
N PRO A 342 26.71 0.32 18.81
CA PRO A 342 27.92 -0.42 19.19
C PRO A 342 28.09 -0.43 20.72
N MET A 343 27.15 -1.05 21.44
CA MET A 343 27.01 -1.05 22.90
C MET A 343 28.23 -1.58 23.66
N PHE A 344 29.13 -2.26 22.95
CA PHE A 344 30.40 -2.75 23.48
C PHE A 344 31.47 -1.65 23.65
N ARG A 345 31.24 -0.43 23.14
CA ARG A 345 32.20 0.68 23.25
C ARG A 345 31.98 1.44 24.57
N PRO A 346 33.06 1.75 25.32
CA PRO A 346 32.97 2.49 26.59
C PRO A 346 32.93 4.01 26.35
N THR A 347 32.10 4.46 25.42
CA THR A 347 32.04 5.87 24.97
C THR A 347 30.59 6.31 24.80
N THR A 348 30.33 7.62 24.90
CA THR A 348 28.97 8.16 24.84
C THR A 348 28.31 8.01 23.48
N ASP A 349 29.09 7.87 22.40
CA ASP A 349 28.60 7.60 21.04
C ASP A 349 28.13 6.14 20.86
N ALA A 350 28.27 5.28 21.86
CA ALA A 350 27.77 3.90 21.83
C ALA A 350 26.24 3.81 21.64
N VAL A 351 25.50 4.90 21.87
CA VAL A 351 24.04 4.98 21.65
C VAL A 351 23.67 5.27 20.19
N VAL A 352 24.64 5.63 19.34
CA VAL A 352 24.40 5.96 17.93
C VAL A 352 24.50 4.69 17.11
N ASN A 353 23.43 4.37 16.38
CA ASN A 353 23.43 3.24 15.46
C ASN A 353 24.50 3.41 14.37
N ILE A 354 25.22 2.32 14.09
CA ILE A 354 26.16 2.24 12.99
C ILE A 354 25.69 1.24 11.94
N GLN A 355 26.06 1.47 10.68
CA GLN A 355 25.94 0.51 9.58
C GLN A 355 27.31 0.21 8.96
N TYR A 356 27.41 -0.95 8.32
CA TYR A 356 28.59 -1.35 7.56
C TYR A 356 28.41 -1.05 6.07
N VAL A 357 29.48 -0.56 5.44
CA VAL A 357 29.55 -0.18 4.02
C VAL A 357 30.76 -0.81 3.33
N LEU A 358 30.66 -1.02 2.02
CA LEU A 358 31.65 -1.70 1.19
C LEU A 358 33.01 -0.96 1.13
N GLY A 359 33.04 0.34 1.43
CA GLY A 359 34.23 1.17 1.27
C GLY A 359 34.08 2.55 1.92
N GLU A 360 35.16 3.33 1.91
CA GLU A 360 35.27 4.63 2.59
C GLU A 360 34.79 5.80 1.72
N THR A 361 34.60 5.58 0.42
CA THR A 361 34.21 6.63 -0.53
C THR A 361 32.69 6.76 -0.66
N PRO A 362 32.16 7.93 -1.07
CA PRO A 362 30.74 8.09 -1.36
C PRO A 362 30.20 7.07 -2.38
N ASP A 363 30.98 6.76 -3.42
CA ASP A 363 30.63 5.73 -4.41
C ASP A 363 30.48 4.35 -3.76
N ALA A 364 31.40 3.95 -2.88
CA ALA A 364 31.30 2.66 -2.19
C ALA A 364 30.12 2.58 -1.21
N ILE A 365 29.78 3.70 -0.55
CA ILE A 365 28.57 3.81 0.28
C ILE A 365 27.32 3.61 -0.56
N HIS A 366 27.19 4.32 -1.70
CA HIS A 366 26.05 4.16 -2.59
C HIS A 366 25.99 2.76 -3.23
N ARG A 367 27.13 2.12 -3.52
CA ARG A 367 27.17 0.71 -3.95
C ARG A 367 26.67 -0.24 -2.87
N THR A 368 26.81 0.12 -1.59
CA THR A 368 26.21 -0.65 -0.48
C THR A 368 24.70 -0.53 -0.51
N PHE A 369 24.16 0.67 -0.75
CA PHE A 369 22.71 0.88 -0.90
C PHE A 369 22.18 0.12 -2.12
N LEU A 370 22.91 0.14 -3.24
CA LEU A 370 22.55 -0.60 -4.45
C LEU A 370 22.54 -2.12 -4.22
N LEU A 371 23.48 -2.64 -3.44
CA LEU A 371 23.52 -4.05 -3.03
C LEU A 371 22.25 -4.44 -2.28
N ARG A 372 21.83 -3.61 -1.31
CA ARG A 372 20.63 -3.84 -0.49
C ARG A 372 19.35 -3.70 -1.32
N ASP A 373 19.24 -2.66 -2.15
CA ASP A 373 18.09 -2.47 -3.05
C ASP A 373 17.92 -3.68 -3.98
N ARG A 374 19.00 -4.12 -4.64
CA ARG A 374 18.98 -5.32 -5.49
C ARG A 374 18.51 -6.57 -4.75
N TYR A 375 18.92 -6.74 -3.49
CA TYR A 375 18.46 -7.84 -2.66
C TYR A 375 16.95 -7.78 -2.41
N TYR A 376 16.43 -6.63 -1.94
CA TYR A 376 15.01 -6.46 -1.66
C TYR A 376 14.14 -6.53 -2.92
N ARG A 377 14.62 -5.98 -4.04
CA ARG A 377 13.93 -6.08 -5.34
C ARG A 377 13.90 -7.49 -5.87
N MET A 378 15.01 -8.24 -5.76
CA MET A 378 15.04 -9.63 -6.19
C MET A 378 14.08 -10.50 -5.34
N LEU A 379 14.04 -10.30 -4.01
CA LEU A 379 13.04 -10.95 -3.16
C LEU A 379 11.63 -10.67 -3.64
N ASN A 380 11.29 -9.40 -3.85
CA ASN A 380 9.94 -9.03 -4.22
C ASN A 380 9.57 -9.46 -5.65
N ASP A 381 10.33 -9.00 -6.64
CA ASP A 381 9.96 -9.12 -8.05
C ASP A 381 9.96 -10.56 -8.53
N ASP A 382 10.98 -11.35 -8.16
CA ASP A 382 11.12 -12.71 -8.65
C ASP A 382 10.07 -13.63 -8.00
N VAL A 383 9.72 -13.41 -6.73
CA VAL A 383 8.63 -14.13 -6.05
C VAL A 383 7.29 -13.77 -6.70
N VAL A 384 7.00 -12.49 -6.91
CA VAL A 384 5.75 -12.08 -7.61
C VAL A 384 5.67 -12.70 -9.00
N ASN A 385 6.76 -12.65 -9.76
CA ASN A 385 6.81 -13.24 -11.10
C ASN A 385 6.57 -14.76 -11.05
N LEU A 386 7.11 -15.46 -10.06
CA LEU A 386 6.90 -16.90 -9.87
C LEU A 386 5.41 -17.23 -9.71
N PHE A 387 4.70 -16.51 -8.82
CA PHE A 387 3.28 -16.73 -8.57
C PHE A 387 2.37 -16.27 -9.71
N LYS A 388 2.69 -15.13 -10.34
CA LYS A 388 2.03 -14.66 -11.57
C LYS A 388 2.13 -15.69 -12.68
N ASN A 389 3.33 -16.23 -12.94
CA ASN A 389 3.53 -17.23 -13.99
C ASN A 389 2.76 -18.53 -13.70
N ALA A 390 2.68 -18.95 -12.43
CA ALA A 390 1.85 -20.08 -12.02
C ALA A 390 0.36 -19.82 -12.30
N LYS A 391 -0.16 -18.65 -11.93
CA LYS A 391 -1.53 -18.23 -12.25
C LYS A 391 -1.79 -18.26 -13.77
N ASP A 392 -0.90 -17.67 -14.58
CA ASP A 392 -1.01 -17.65 -16.05
C ASP A 392 -1.05 -19.07 -16.64
N TYR A 393 -0.34 -20.04 -16.04
CA TYR A 393 -0.45 -21.46 -16.39
C TYR A 393 -1.80 -22.04 -15.97
N GLY A 394 -2.27 -21.73 -14.76
CA GLY A 394 -3.57 -22.15 -14.24
C GLY A 394 -4.72 -21.70 -15.13
N GLU A 395 -4.73 -20.44 -15.58
CA GLU A 395 -5.79 -19.91 -16.46
C GLU A 395 -5.90 -20.69 -17.77
N LYS A 396 -4.74 -21.05 -18.37
CA LYS A 396 -4.70 -21.89 -19.58
C LYS A 396 -5.21 -23.30 -19.31
N LEU A 397 -4.89 -23.85 -18.14
CA LEU A 397 -5.26 -25.21 -17.75
C LEU A 397 -6.76 -25.33 -17.47
N PHE A 398 -7.34 -24.39 -16.72
CA PHE A 398 -8.76 -24.39 -16.35
C PHE A 398 -9.67 -23.82 -17.47
N GLY A 399 -9.11 -23.09 -18.43
CA GLY A 399 -9.84 -22.54 -19.58
C GLY A 399 -10.63 -21.27 -19.29
N HIS A 400 -10.35 -20.62 -18.15
CA HIS A 400 -10.95 -19.35 -17.73
C HIS A 400 -9.98 -18.54 -16.88
N GLU A 401 -10.28 -17.25 -16.70
CA GLU A 401 -9.50 -16.37 -15.84
C GLU A 401 -9.64 -16.73 -14.36
N LEU A 402 -8.51 -16.80 -13.65
CA LEU A 402 -8.44 -17.07 -12.21
C LEU A 402 -8.20 -15.75 -11.49
N SER A 403 -9.21 -14.88 -11.46
CA SER A 403 -9.11 -13.60 -10.73
C SER A 403 -8.59 -13.83 -9.31
N THR A 404 -7.75 -12.93 -8.81
CA THR A 404 -7.10 -13.10 -7.51
C THR A 404 -7.37 -11.87 -6.66
N SER A 405 -8.15 -12.04 -5.60
CA SER A 405 -8.60 -10.93 -4.74
C SER A 405 -7.75 -10.80 -3.47
N ALA A 406 -7.97 -9.68 -2.75
CA ALA A 406 -7.30 -9.21 -1.53
C ALA A 406 -6.02 -8.35 -1.76
N HIS A 407 -5.00 -8.45 -0.90
CA HIS A 407 -3.91 -7.48 -0.86
C HIS A 407 -2.55 -8.08 -0.46
N ALA A 408 -1.49 -7.33 -0.77
CA ALA A 408 -0.12 -7.62 -0.32
C ALA A 408 0.29 -6.83 0.93
N SER A 409 -0.50 -5.84 1.34
CA SER A 409 -0.22 -5.06 2.55
C SER A 409 -0.18 -5.98 3.76
N TRP A 410 0.94 -5.95 4.48
CA TRP A 410 1.07 -6.66 5.74
C TRP A 410 0.51 -5.78 6.86
N ALA A 411 -0.73 -6.05 7.26
CA ALA A 411 -1.57 -5.21 8.10
C ALA A 411 -1.52 -3.71 7.73
N GLN A 412 -1.28 -2.86 8.74
CA GLN A 412 -1.23 -1.38 8.70
C GLN A 412 -0.01 -0.79 7.99
N SER A 413 0.76 -1.60 7.27
CA SER A 413 1.97 -1.17 6.60
C SER A 413 1.70 -0.17 5.46
N PRO A 414 2.67 0.68 5.05
CA PRO A 414 4.02 0.80 5.60
C PRO A 414 4.10 1.68 6.86
N THR A 415 2.97 2.12 7.41
CA THR A 415 2.90 3.06 8.54
C THR A 415 2.65 2.37 9.89
N ILE A 416 2.84 1.05 9.96
CA ILE A 416 2.86 0.26 11.20
C ILE A 416 4.22 0.36 11.89
N ASP A 417 4.63 1.58 12.13
CA ASP A 417 5.93 1.92 12.69
C ASP A 417 5.82 2.10 14.22
N TYR A 418 6.94 2.00 14.95
CA TYR A 418 6.97 2.06 16.42
C TYR A 418 7.51 3.39 16.95
N TRP A 419 6.76 4.01 17.87
CA TRP A 419 7.16 5.19 18.65
C TRP A 419 7.08 4.89 20.14
N ASN A 420 7.99 5.46 20.92
CA ASN A 420 7.86 5.51 22.37
C ASN A 420 6.99 6.71 22.77
N CYS A 421 5.74 6.45 23.11
CA CYS A 421 4.80 7.50 23.52
C CYS A 421 4.56 7.54 25.04
N GLU A 422 5.17 6.63 25.81
CA GLU A 422 4.96 6.45 27.25
C GLU A 422 3.47 6.43 27.63
N LYS A 423 2.95 7.50 28.25
CA LYS A 423 1.56 7.64 28.68
C LYS A 423 0.61 8.16 27.60
N LEU A 424 1.14 8.61 26.46
CA LEU A 424 0.36 9.24 25.40
C LEU A 424 -0.17 8.18 24.44
N TYR A 425 -1.32 8.48 23.83
CA TYR A 425 -1.96 7.55 22.88
C TYR A 425 -1.09 7.39 21.63
N GLY A 426 -0.50 6.20 21.46
CA GLY A 426 0.59 5.98 20.51
C GLY A 426 0.26 6.32 19.06
N ASN A 427 -0.98 6.13 18.65
CA ASN A 427 -1.36 6.27 17.24
C ASN A 427 -1.46 7.70 16.76
N ARG A 428 -1.59 8.67 17.67
CA ARG A 428 -1.47 10.09 17.34
C ARG A 428 -0.08 10.48 16.87
N TYR A 429 0.94 9.64 17.06
CA TYR A 429 2.33 9.94 16.67
C TYR A 429 2.73 9.31 15.34
N LYS A 430 1.86 8.51 14.72
CA LYS A 430 2.15 7.77 13.48
C LYS A 430 2.02 8.63 12.21
N TYR A 431 1.97 9.95 12.32
CA TYR A 431 1.80 10.89 11.21
C TYR A 431 3.11 11.58 10.80
N GLU A 432 4.07 11.65 11.71
CA GLU A 432 5.27 12.46 11.55
C GLU A 432 6.47 11.79 12.22
N TYR A 433 7.64 11.89 11.58
CA TYR A 433 8.89 11.47 12.19
C TYR A 433 9.31 12.50 13.25
N THR A 434 9.33 12.05 14.49
CA THR A 434 9.71 12.81 15.69
C THR A 434 10.78 12.04 16.46
N SER A 435 11.46 12.68 17.41
CA SER A 435 12.61 12.08 18.10
C SER A 435 12.28 10.82 18.92
N ASN A 436 11.01 10.53 19.16
CA ASN A 436 10.55 9.32 19.83
C ASN A 436 10.19 8.16 18.88
N PHE A 437 10.36 8.32 17.56
CA PHE A 437 10.33 7.21 16.61
C PHE A 437 11.50 6.24 16.89
N ILE A 438 11.20 4.94 16.91
CA ILE A 438 12.17 3.89 17.24
C ILE A 438 12.51 3.05 16.01
N TRP A 439 11.51 2.48 15.34
CA TRP A 439 11.74 1.51 14.28
C TRP A 439 10.57 1.40 13.31
N GLY A 440 10.86 1.29 12.01
CA GLY A 440 9.85 1.04 10.99
C GLY A 440 9.69 -0.42 10.63
N ASN A 441 8.46 -0.86 10.32
CA ASN A 441 8.18 -2.25 9.95
C ASN A 441 8.53 -2.57 8.48
N THR A 442 8.88 -1.58 7.68
CA THR A 442 9.10 -1.81 6.24
C THR A 442 10.33 -2.68 5.95
N VAL A 443 11.38 -2.65 6.77
CA VAL A 443 12.50 -3.60 6.58
C VAL A 443 12.06 -5.05 6.71
N HIS A 444 11.11 -5.31 7.60
CA HIS A 444 10.50 -6.62 7.76
C HIS A 444 9.75 -7.02 6.49
N GLN A 445 8.92 -6.13 5.95
CA GLN A 445 8.19 -6.35 4.71
C GLN A 445 9.10 -6.51 3.49
N ALA A 446 10.17 -5.73 3.41
CA ALA A 446 11.14 -5.82 2.34
C ALA A 446 11.88 -7.15 2.38
N SER A 447 12.20 -7.64 3.58
CA SER A 447 12.77 -8.98 3.80
C SER A 447 11.78 -10.12 3.55
N ALA A 448 10.47 -9.87 3.62
CA ALA A 448 9.42 -10.85 3.36
C ALA A 448 8.75 -10.71 1.98
N ALA A 449 9.28 -9.89 1.08
CA ALA A 449 8.78 -9.71 -0.30
C ALA A 449 7.36 -9.10 -0.39
N CYS A 450 6.98 -8.15 0.47
CA CYS A 450 5.64 -7.52 0.44
C CYS A 450 5.60 -5.99 0.48
N TYR A 451 6.74 -5.32 0.29
CA TYR A 451 6.80 -3.85 0.34
C TYR A 451 6.51 -3.14 -1.01
N ASP A 452 6.53 -3.85 -2.15
CA ASP A 452 6.12 -3.32 -3.45
C ASP A 452 4.68 -3.74 -3.81
N TYR A 453 3.73 -2.92 -3.36
CA TYR A 453 2.30 -3.16 -3.61
C TYR A 453 1.92 -3.04 -5.09
N PHE A 454 2.69 -2.29 -5.90
CA PHE A 454 2.44 -2.11 -7.33
C PHE A 454 2.91 -3.30 -8.13
N LYS A 455 3.99 -3.96 -7.72
CA LYS A 455 4.43 -5.22 -8.34
C LYS A 455 3.43 -6.34 -8.06
N TRP A 456 2.96 -6.46 -6.82
CA TRP A 456 1.96 -7.47 -6.44
C TRP A 456 0.62 -7.34 -7.20
N SER A 457 0.28 -6.16 -7.70
CA SER A 457 -0.94 -5.96 -8.50
C SER A 457 -0.92 -6.63 -9.89
N GLU A 458 0.23 -7.15 -10.32
CA GLU A 458 0.30 -8.03 -11.49
C GLU A 458 -0.30 -9.42 -11.22
N TYR A 459 -0.31 -9.84 -9.96
CA TYR A 459 -0.89 -11.11 -9.50
C TYR A 459 -2.30 -10.89 -8.93
N LEU A 460 -2.41 -9.95 -7.98
CA LEU A 460 -3.65 -9.57 -7.29
C LEU A 460 -4.50 -8.66 -8.20
N GLN A 461 -5.56 -9.20 -8.80
CA GLN A 461 -6.41 -8.51 -9.76
C GLN A 461 -7.88 -8.92 -9.55
N PRO A 462 -8.73 -8.02 -8.97
CA PRO A 462 -8.39 -6.71 -8.40
C PRO A 462 -7.62 -6.83 -7.08
N THR A 463 -6.77 -5.85 -6.78
CA THR A 463 -6.05 -5.75 -5.49
C THR A 463 -6.64 -4.67 -4.59
N GLY A 464 -6.19 -4.59 -3.34
CA GLY A 464 -6.46 -3.51 -2.42
C GLY A 464 -5.33 -3.32 -1.42
N ASN A 465 -5.64 -2.60 -0.34
CA ASN A 465 -4.73 -2.46 0.79
C ASN A 465 -5.50 -2.28 2.11
N ASP A 466 -4.84 -2.64 3.20
CA ASP A 466 -5.34 -2.55 4.58
C ASP A 466 -4.60 -1.49 5.40
N PHE A 467 -4.20 -0.39 4.76
CA PHE A 467 -3.40 0.65 5.42
C PHE A 467 -4.16 1.32 6.58
N ALA A 468 -5.49 1.27 6.62
CA ALA A 468 -6.31 1.82 7.71
C ALA A 468 -6.90 0.73 8.63
N GLU A 469 -6.39 -0.50 8.57
CA GLU A 469 -6.71 -1.58 9.51
C GLU A 469 -6.48 -1.16 10.97
N GLY A 470 -7.33 -1.61 11.90
CA GLY A 470 -7.06 -1.49 13.33
C GLY A 470 -7.35 -0.10 13.90
N GLY A 471 -8.15 0.71 13.21
CA GLY A 471 -8.79 1.88 13.80
C GLY A 471 -8.26 3.24 13.38
N TRP A 472 -7.50 3.37 12.29
CA TRP A 472 -6.90 4.65 11.89
C TRP A 472 -7.79 5.43 10.94
N SER A 473 -8.34 6.54 11.42
CA SER A 473 -9.14 7.45 10.61
C SER A 473 -8.32 8.31 9.66
N ASP A 474 -7.16 8.78 10.09
CA ASP A 474 -6.67 10.07 9.61
C ASP A 474 -5.22 10.04 9.12
N ARG A 475 -4.83 8.99 8.38
CA ARG A 475 -3.52 8.84 7.70
C ARG A 475 -3.30 9.81 6.55
N ASN A 476 -3.71 11.08 6.67
CA ASN A 476 -3.68 12.07 5.61
C ASN A 476 -4.25 11.54 4.28
N TYR A 477 -5.19 10.60 4.36
CA TYR A 477 -5.76 9.82 3.26
C TYR A 477 -4.75 9.04 2.39
N TYR A 478 -3.56 8.75 2.91
CA TYR A 478 -2.49 8.01 2.24
C TYR A 478 -2.94 6.63 1.74
N GLY A 479 -3.62 5.82 2.57
CA GLY A 479 -4.14 4.52 2.15
C GLY A 479 -5.17 4.60 1.00
N ALA A 480 -6.01 5.64 1.00
CA ALA A 480 -6.98 5.88 -0.08
C ALA A 480 -6.28 6.36 -1.36
N ALA A 481 -5.26 7.21 -1.24
CA ALA A 481 -4.40 7.61 -2.35
C ALA A 481 -3.65 6.41 -2.94
N MET A 482 -3.13 5.52 -2.10
CA MET A 482 -2.46 4.29 -2.54
C MET A 482 -3.42 3.32 -3.22
N ALA A 483 -4.64 3.14 -2.71
CA ALA A 483 -5.67 2.36 -3.41
C ALA A 483 -5.97 2.99 -4.79
N ALA A 484 -6.21 4.30 -4.84
CA ALA A 484 -6.45 4.98 -6.11
C ALA A 484 -5.30 4.75 -7.10
N SER A 485 -4.06 4.85 -6.61
CA SER A 485 -2.84 4.67 -7.38
C SER A 485 -2.67 3.27 -7.95
N ILE A 486 -2.81 2.26 -7.11
CA ILE A 486 -2.71 0.86 -7.53
C ILE A 486 -3.84 0.53 -8.51
N GLY A 487 -5.06 1.00 -8.24
CA GLY A 487 -6.20 0.83 -9.12
C GLY A 487 -6.04 1.47 -10.50
N VAL A 488 -5.20 2.50 -10.69
CA VAL A 488 -4.90 3.04 -12.03
C VAL A 488 -4.21 2.02 -12.93
N ILE A 489 -3.29 1.23 -12.38
CA ILE A 489 -2.47 0.29 -13.16
C ILE A 489 -3.05 -1.13 -13.19
N ASN A 490 -4.09 -1.41 -12.39
CA ASN A 490 -4.75 -2.70 -12.37
C ASN A 490 -5.44 -3.01 -13.71
N LYS A 491 -5.43 -4.30 -14.08
CA LYS A 491 -6.24 -4.83 -15.20
C LYS A 491 -7.72 -4.46 -15.06
N TYR A 492 -8.25 -4.55 -13.83
CA TYR A 492 -9.55 -4.02 -13.45
C TYR A 492 -9.32 -2.68 -12.76
N PRO A 493 -9.71 -1.53 -13.34
CA PRO A 493 -9.27 -0.20 -12.91
C PRO A 493 -9.92 0.28 -11.60
N ASN A 494 -9.80 -0.55 -10.56
CA ASN A 494 -10.33 -0.38 -9.22
C ASN A 494 -9.43 -1.11 -8.22
N ALA A 495 -9.32 -0.55 -7.02
CA ALA A 495 -8.75 -1.16 -5.84
C ALA A 495 -9.47 -0.67 -4.59
N TYR A 496 -9.53 -1.48 -3.56
CA TYR A 496 -10.11 -1.08 -2.28
C TYR A 496 -9.06 -0.49 -1.33
N ALA A 497 -9.51 0.36 -0.42
CA ALA A 497 -8.78 0.78 0.78
C ALA A 497 -9.61 0.33 1.98
N ALA A 498 -9.24 -0.78 2.61
CA ALA A 498 -9.99 -1.26 3.76
C ALA A 498 -9.81 -0.32 4.94
N ALA A 499 -10.86 -0.24 5.76
CA ALA A 499 -10.83 0.47 7.02
C ALA A 499 -11.73 -0.30 7.99
N TRP A 500 -11.20 -0.61 9.16
CA TRP A 500 -11.91 -1.31 10.23
C TRP A 500 -11.28 -1.00 11.58
N GLY A 501 -11.95 -1.41 12.66
CA GLY A 501 -11.50 -1.15 14.02
C GLY A 501 -11.70 0.28 14.50
N MET A 502 -12.64 1.00 13.88
CA MET A 502 -13.05 2.35 14.25
C MET A 502 -14.51 2.33 14.71
N PRO A 503 -14.95 3.22 15.61
CA PRO A 503 -16.36 3.37 15.93
C PRO A 503 -17.21 3.54 14.67
N ASP A 504 -18.42 2.97 14.64
CA ASP A 504 -19.26 2.93 13.42
C ASP A 504 -19.47 4.30 12.77
N LYS A 505 -19.67 5.35 13.58
CA LYS A 505 -19.86 6.72 13.10
C LYS A 505 -18.58 7.38 12.55
N ALA A 506 -17.42 6.95 13.04
CA ALA A 506 -16.11 7.34 12.49
C ALA A 506 -15.84 6.58 11.19
N LEU A 507 -16.16 5.27 11.15
CA LEU A 507 -16.06 4.44 9.96
C LEU A 507 -16.93 4.97 8.82
N GLU A 508 -18.16 5.40 9.10
CA GLU A 508 -19.06 6.02 8.10
C GLU A 508 -18.39 7.21 7.40
N ARG A 509 -17.77 8.12 8.17
CA ARG A 509 -17.04 9.29 7.64
C ARG A 509 -15.81 8.89 6.85
N LYS A 510 -15.03 7.94 7.38
CA LYS A 510 -13.84 7.42 6.71
C LYS A 510 -14.17 6.75 5.38
N MET A 511 -15.23 5.96 5.34
CA MET A 511 -15.68 5.30 4.12
C MET A 511 -16.23 6.29 3.10
N ALA A 512 -16.92 7.36 3.52
CA ALA A 512 -17.32 8.43 2.61
C ALA A 512 -16.11 9.07 1.90
N ILE A 513 -15.00 9.28 2.61
CA ILE A 513 -13.73 9.72 2.00
C ILE A 513 -13.22 8.66 1.02
N ASN A 514 -13.10 7.39 1.42
CA ASN A 514 -12.64 6.31 0.53
C ASN A 514 -13.49 6.21 -0.76
N TYR A 515 -14.81 6.37 -0.65
CA TYR A 515 -15.72 6.35 -1.79
C TYR A 515 -15.49 7.54 -2.73
N ALA A 516 -15.15 8.72 -2.20
CA ALA A 516 -14.76 9.87 -3.01
C ALA A 516 -13.37 9.74 -3.66
N TYR A 517 -12.55 8.78 -3.24
CA TYR A 517 -11.36 8.35 -4.01
C TYR A 517 -11.70 7.31 -5.10
N GLY A 518 -12.93 6.78 -5.10
CA GLY A 518 -13.33 5.64 -5.92
C GLY A 518 -12.88 4.28 -5.37
N ALA A 519 -12.46 4.21 -4.10
CA ALA A 519 -11.97 2.99 -3.47
C ALA A 519 -13.12 2.18 -2.85
N SER A 520 -13.47 1.06 -3.50
CA SER A 520 -14.62 0.20 -3.16
C SER A 520 -15.93 0.98 -2.87
N PRO A 521 -16.42 1.83 -3.80
CA PRO A 521 -17.59 2.65 -3.52
C PRO A 521 -18.86 1.82 -3.35
N SER A 522 -19.84 2.36 -2.62
CA SER A 522 -21.20 1.82 -2.62
C SER A 522 -21.80 1.82 -4.03
N GLU A 523 -22.79 0.96 -4.31
CA GLU A 523 -23.42 0.87 -5.64
C GLU A 523 -23.88 2.24 -6.21
N PRO A 524 -24.52 3.14 -5.43
CA PRO A 524 -24.87 4.48 -5.91
C PRO A 524 -23.66 5.32 -6.34
N ILE A 525 -22.55 5.27 -5.57
CA ILE A 525 -21.35 6.03 -5.91
C ILE A 525 -20.60 5.38 -7.07
N ARG A 526 -20.57 4.04 -7.17
CA ARG A 526 -20.00 3.33 -8.34
C ARG A 526 -20.69 3.76 -9.63
N LEU A 527 -22.02 3.90 -9.58
CA LEU A 527 -22.81 4.37 -10.70
C LEU A 527 -22.47 5.84 -11.08
N MET A 528 -22.20 6.68 -10.08
CA MET A 528 -21.76 8.06 -10.31
C MET A 528 -20.37 8.13 -10.93
N THR A 529 -19.40 7.43 -10.36
CA THR A 529 -17.99 7.54 -10.74
C THR A 529 -17.61 6.68 -11.94
N GLY A 530 -18.48 5.76 -12.37
CA GLY A 530 -18.15 4.76 -13.38
C GLY A 530 -17.27 3.63 -12.84
N ASN A 531 -17.23 3.45 -11.51
CA ASN A 531 -16.43 2.44 -10.81
C ASN A 531 -14.91 2.56 -11.05
N VAL A 532 -14.42 3.78 -11.27
CA VAL A 532 -12.98 4.10 -11.40
C VAL A 532 -12.54 5.06 -10.30
N HIS A 533 -11.23 5.26 -10.17
CA HIS A 533 -10.63 6.18 -9.21
C HIS A 533 -10.66 7.65 -9.65
N ARG A 534 -10.55 8.54 -8.66
CA ARG A 534 -10.46 9.99 -8.89
C ARG A 534 -9.29 10.39 -9.78
N ASP A 535 -9.35 11.57 -10.38
CA ASP A 535 -8.22 12.23 -11.04
C ASP A 535 -7.40 13.07 -10.03
N THR A 536 -6.15 13.35 -10.40
CA THR A 536 -5.26 14.32 -9.74
C THR A 536 -4.07 14.61 -10.66
N GLU A 537 -3.53 15.81 -10.53
CA GLU A 537 -2.46 16.33 -11.37
C GLU A 537 -1.06 15.94 -10.89
N VAL A 538 -0.96 15.38 -9.69
CA VAL A 538 0.32 15.10 -9.01
C VAL A 538 0.57 13.60 -8.92
N LEU A 539 1.75 13.18 -9.40
CA LEU A 539 2.29 11.85 -9.23
C LEU A 539 3.54 11.90 -8.33
N ILE A 540 3.54 11.16 -7.24
CA ILE A 540 4.68 11.00 -6.33
C ILE A 540 5.37 9.66 -6.62
N LEU A 541 6.70 9.66 -6.75
CA LEU A 541 7.47 8.44 -6.79
C LEU A 541 7.47 7.79 -5.40
N TYR A 542 6.96 6.56 -5.34
CA TYR A 542 6.92 5.76 -4.12
C TYR A 542 8.36 5.38 -3.72
N PRO A 543 8.86 5.78 -2.53
CA PRO A 543 10.29 5.76 -2.20
C PRO A 543 10.79 4.37 -1.78
N MET A 544 10.88 3.46 -2.75
CA MET A 544 11.28 2.06 -2.55
C MET A 544 12.69 1.90 -1.95
N ASN A 545 13.58 2.86 -2.21
CA ASN A 545 15.01 2.71 -1.92
C ASN A 545 15.39 3.25 -0.53
N LEU A 546 14.45 3.82 0.23
CA LEU A 546 14.72 4.38 1.56
C LEU A 546 15.20 3.32 2.55
N VAL A 547 14.54 2.15 2.56
CA VAL A 547 14.93 1.00 3.39
C VAL A 547 16.35 0.48 3.08
N ALA A 548 16.83 0.68 1.85
CA ALA A 548 18.19 0.30 1.45
C ALA A 548 19.26 1.28 1.98
N VAL A 549 18.92 2.57 2.15
CA VAL A 549 19.84 3.55 2.75
C VAL A 549 19.94 3.37 4.26
N GLU A 550 18.79 3.22 4.91
CA GLU A 550 18.72 3.00 6.34
C GLU A 550 17.52 2.12 6.71
N PRO A 551 17.74 0.88 7.21
CA PRO A 551 16.67 -0.11 7.42
C PRO A 551 15.69 0.26 8.53
N ARG A 552 15.98 1.32 9.30
CA ARG A 552 15.05 1.85 10.30
C ARG A 552 13.83 2.50 9.64
N PHE A 553 13.94 2.99 8.41
CA PHE A 553 12.87 3.73 7.72
C PHE A 553 12.13 2.88 6.69
N GLY A 554 10.89 3.29 6.45
CA GLY A 554 10.02 2.63 5.50
C GLY A 554 9.90 3.27 4.14
N SER A 555 8.83 2.94 3.45
CA SER A 555 8.55 3.39 2.08
C SER A 555 7.63 4.62 2.06
N TRP A 556 7.70 5.46 3.10
CA TRP A 556 7.02 6.74 3.16
C TRP A 556 7.95 7.82 3.75
N MET A 557 7.80 9.05 3.27
CA MET A 557 8.53 10.23 3.77
C MET A 557 7.57 11.24 4.40
N THR A 558 6.43 11.44 3.72
CA THR A 558 5.34 12.30 4.16
C THR A 558 4.05 11.65 3.71
N GLN A 559 3.10 11.45 4.63
CA GLN A 559 1.80 10.87 4.29
C GLN A 559 0.96 11.94 3.60
N TYR A 560 0.73 11.79 2.29
CA TYR A 560 0.04 12.81 1.50
C TYR A 560 -1.08 12.23 0.64
N GLY A 561 -2.30 12.73 0.81
CA GLY A 561 -3.51 12.15 0.19
C GLY A 561 -3.93 12.75 -1.14
N TYR A 562 -3.36 13.88 -1.54
CA TYR A 562 -3.81 14.71 -2.68
C TYR A 562 -2.93 14.54 -3.92
N ALA A 563 -2.47 13.30 -4.11
CA ALA A 563 -1.65 12.84 -5.23
C ALA A 563 -1.97 11.38 -5.52
N ASN A 564 -1.42 10.84 -6.61
CA ASN A 564 -1.23 9.42 -6.80
C ASN A 564 0.25 9.06 -6.59
N TYR A 565 0.53 7.78 -6.41
CA TYR A 565 1.85 7.20 -6.16
C TYR A 565 2.16 6.17 -7.24
N LEU A 566 3.44 6.02 -7.59
CA LEU A 566 3.87 4.92 -8.44
C LEU A 566 5.34 4.63 -8.19
N THR A 567 5.74 3.36 -8.27
CA THR A 567 7.18 3.05 -8.28
C THR A 567 7.81 3.59 -9.56
N THR A 568 9.09 3.94 -9.48
CA THR A 568 9.85 4.42 -10.63
C THR A 568 9.86 3.40 -11.78
N ASP A 569 9.92 2.11 -11.47
CA ASP A 569 9.83 1.02 -12.45
C ASP A 569 8.53 1.05 -13.23
N LYS A 570 7.40 1.14 -12.52
CA LYS A 570 6.07 1.18 -13.15
C LYS A 570 5.83 2.46 -13.93
N LEU A 571 6.40 3.58 -13.47
CA LEU A 571 6.39 4.82 -14.23
C LEU A 571 7.14 4.67 -15.56
N LEU A 572 8.32 4.05 -15.56
CA LEU A 572 9.09 3.84 -16.79
C LEU A 572 8.46 2.79 -17.70
N GLU A 573 7.78 1.79 -17.13
CA GLU A 573 7.05 0.75 -17.87
C GLU A 573 5.82 1.32 -18.59
N MET A 574 5.03 2.14 -17.91
CA MET A 574 3.68 2.54 -18.37
C MET A 574 3.55 4.02 -18.75
N GLY A 575 4.50 4.86 -18.32
CA GLY A 575 4.43 6.30 -18.44
C GLY A 575 4.90 6.83 -19.79
N THR A 576 4.13 7.75 -20.37
CA THR A 576 4.50 8.46 -21.60
C THR A 576 4.42 9.97 -21.39
N VAL A 577 5.51 10.68 -21.68
CA VAL A 577 5.53 12.15 -21.69
C VAL A 577 4.81 12.65 -22.94
N GLN A 578 3.76 13.41 -22.74
CA GLN A 578 2.95 14.05 -23.78
C GLN A 578 3.51 15.43 -24.13
N SER A 579 3.14 15.93 -25.31
CA SER A 579 3.55 17.26 -25.77
C SER A 579 2.89 18.42 -25.03
N ASP A 580 1.84 18.14 -24.24
CA ASP A 580 1.09 19.12 -23.45
C ASP A 580 1.61 19.25 -22.01
N GLY A 581 2.82 18.76 -21.73
CA GLY A 581 3.43 18.86 -20.41
C GLY A 581 2.82 17.93 -19.37
N HIS A 582 2.22 16.81 -19.79
CA HIS A 582 1.71 15.76 -18.89
C HIS A 582 2.46 14.44 -19.06
N ILE A 583 2.59 13.68 -17.98
CA ILE A 583 2.87 12.25 -18.04
C ILE A 583 1.54 11.52 -18.05
N GLN A 584 1.32 10.69 -19.08
CA GLN A 584 0.18 9.79 -19.14
C GLN A 584 0.56 8.41 -18.60
N VAL A 585 -0.23 7.87 -17.68
CA VAL A 585 -0.16 6.48 -17.20
C VAL A 585 -1.57 5.90 -17.31
N ALA A 586 -1.74 4.89 -18.15
CA ALA A 586 -3.07 4.41 -18.54
C ALA A 586 -3.98 5.59 -18.98
N GLU A 587 -5.16 5.73 -18.38
CA GLU A 587 -6.11 6.81 -18.68
C GLU A 587 -5.86 8.10 -17.88
N LYS A 588 -4.85 8.13 -17.01
CA LYS A 588 -4.57 9.25 -16.10
C LYS A 588 -3.45 10.14 -16.65
N LYS A 589 -3.57 11.45 -16.40
CA LYS A 589 -2.57 12.46 -16.79
C LYS A 589 -2.09 13.22 -15.56
N TYR A 590 -0.77 13.41 -15.45
CA TYR A 590 -0.13 14.10 -14.34
C TYR A 590 0.72 15.26 -14.88
N GLY A 591 0.45 16.49 -14.42
CA GLY A 591 1.22 17.69 -14.79
C GLY A 591 2.43 17.94 -13.87
N THR A 592 2.51 17.21 -12.75
CA THR A 592 3.62 17.32 -11.78
C THR A 592 4.10 15.93 -11.35
N LEU A 593 5.42 15.75 -11.38
CA LEU A 593 6.12 14.58 -10.85
C LEU A 593 6.92 14.98 -9.61
N VAL A 594 6.77 14.23 -8.52
CA VAL A 594 7.39 14.53 -7.22
C VAL A 594 8.29 13.39 -6.81
N VAL A 595 9.49 13.71 -6.35
CA VAL A 595 10.46 12.75 -5.82
C VAL A 595 10.69 13.05 -4.35
N MET A 596 10.24 12.18 -3.45
CA MET A 596 10.38 12.43 -2.01
C MET A 596 11.76 12.03 -1.47
N PHE A 597 12.27 10.89 -1.94
CA PHE A 597 13.57 10.34 -1.57
C PHE A 597 14.02 9.31 -2.61
N GLU A 598 15.04 9.62 -3.41
CA GLU A 598 15.48 8.75 -4.52
C GLU A 598 17.01 8.76 -4.71
N PRO A 599 17.77 8.08 -3.81
CA PRO A 599 19.24 8.04 -3.87
C PRO A 599 19.78 7.16 -5.00
N LEU A 600 18.94 6.28 -5.56
CA LEU A 600 19.27 5.26 -6.58
C LEU A 600 18.19 5.25 -7.67
N PRO A 601 18.06 6.34 -8.45
CA PRO A 601 17.02 6.43 -9.48
C PRO A 601 17.15 5.30 -10.50
N GLU A 602 16.01 4.86 -11.04
CA GLU A 602 16.01 3.94 -12.18
C GLU A 602 16.69 4.55 -13.40
N LYS A 603 17.38 3.71 -14.16
CA LYS A 603 17.99 4.12 -15.41
C LYS A 603 16.92 4.65 -16.37
N GLY A 604 17.10 5.88 -16.85
CA GLY A 604 16.16 6.56 -17.75
C GLY A 604 15.14 7.47 -17.05
N LEU A 605 15.06 7.45 -15.70
CA LEU A 605 14.18 8.38 -14.97
C LEU A 605 14.54 9.84 -15.24
N LEU A 606 15.83 10.19 -15.12
CA LEU A 606 16.29 11.55 -15.33
C LEU A 606 16.11 12.01 -16.80
N ASP A 607 16.19 11.08 -17.76
CA ASP A 607 15.91 11.36 -19.18
C ASP A 607 14.41 11.66 -19.39
N MET A 608 13.53 10.87 -18.76
CA MET A 608 12.09 11.12 -18.78
C MET A 608 11.76 12.48 -18.16
N MET A 609 12.36 12.81 -17.00
CA MET A 609 12.19 14.10 -16.35
C MET A 609 12.66 15.27 -17.23
N GLU A 610 13.81 15.15 -17.89
CA GLU A 610 14.30 16.20 -18.80
C GLU A 610 13.33 16.41 -19.98
N ARG A 611 12.77 15.34 -20.55
CA ARG A 611 11.72 15.46 -21.58
C ARG A 611 10.46 16.10 -21.03
N PHE A 612 10.06 15.72 -19.83
CA PHE A 612 8.84 16.19 -19.18
C PHE A 612 8.88 17.69 -18.90
N VAL A 613 9.96 18.21 -18.30
CA VAL A 613 10.11 19.65 -18.04
C VAL A 613 10.23 20.45 -19.34
N LYS A 614 10.86 19.90 -20.38
CA LYS A 614 10.91 20.56 -21.71
C LYS A 614 9.56 20.61 -22.41
N ALA A 615 8.61 19.76 -22.04
CA ALA A 615 7.26 19.78 -22.57
C ALA A 615 6.29 20.67 -21.77
N GLY A 616 6.76 21.34 -20.71
CA GLY A 616 5.94 22.17 -19.83
C GLY A 616 5.57 21.52 -18.48
N GLY A 617 6.03 20.29 -18.23
CA GLY A 617 5.80 19.57 -16.98
C GLY A 617 6.60 20.10 -15.79
N LYS A 618 6.18 19.74 -14.57
CA LYS A 618 6.87 20.13 -13.33
C LYS A 618 7.50 18.94 -12.64
N VAL A 619 8.78 19.04 -12.29
CA VAL A 619 9.46 18.07 -11.44
C VAL A 619 9.86 18.75 -10.14
N VAL A 620 9.45 18.19 -9.01
CA VAL A 620 9.84 18.64 -7.67
C VAL A 620 10.61 17.53 -6.98
N TRP A 621 11.88 17.77 -6.66
CA TRP A 621 12.78 16.80 -6.05
C TRP A 621 13.13 17.20 -4.63
N PHE A 622 12.86 16.32 -3.69
CA PHE A 622 13.14 16.50 -2.27
C PHE A 622 14.35 15.67 -1.80
N SER A 623 14.91 16.06 -0.66
CA SER A 623 15.93 15.30 0.06
C SER A 623 17.24 15.10 -0.74
N THR A 624 17.73 13.86 -0.84
CA THR A 624 19.07 13.52 -1.32
C THR A 624 19.22 13.62 -2.84
N PRO A 625 20.29 14.29 -3.34
CA PRO A 625 20.74 14.14 -4.72
C PRO A 625 21.32 12.74 -4.98
N PRO A 626 21.06 12.12 -6.15
CA PRO A 626 21.60 10.81 -6.48
C PRO A 626 23.07 10.89 -6.90
N LEU A 627 23.84 9.84 -6.59
CA LEU A 627 25.23 9.67 -7.06
C LEU A 627 25.30 8.71 -8.24
N ILE A 628 24.70 7.53 -8.05
CA ILE A 628 24.61 6.47 -9.05
C ILE A 628 23.14 6.11 -9.30
N ASP A 629 22.85 5.59 -10.49
CA ASP A 629 21.57 4.96 -10.81
C ASP A 629 21.54 3.47 -10.44
N LYS A 630 20.42 2.80 -10.69
CA LYS A 630 20.25 1.35 -10.44
C LYS A 630 21.16 0.45 -11.28
N SER A 631 21.69 0.95 -12.40
CA SER A 631 22.70 0.23 -13.16
C SER A 631 24.11 0.34 -12.54
N GLY A 632 24.29 1.25 -11.58
CA GLY A 632 25.56 1.51 -10.90
C GLY A 632 26.41 2.57 -11.59
N GLU A 633 25.82 3.30 -12.55
CA GLU A 633 26.47 4.35 -13.32
C GLU A 633 26.29 5.71 -12.66
N ASN A 634 27.31 6.58 -12.75
CA ASN A 634 27.24 7.92 -12.16
C ASN A 634 26.20 8.78 -12.89
N CYS A 635 25.24 9.33 -12.16
CA CYS A 635 24.16 10.16 -12.69
C CYS A 635 24.20 11.61 -12.17
N THR A 636 25.20 11.97 -11.36
CA THR A 636 25.33 13.29 -10.70
C THR A 636 25.28 14.44 -11.71
N ARG A 637 26.03 14.35 -12.81
CA ARG A 637 26.07 15.42 -13.82
C ARG A 637 24.70 15.68 -14.42
N GLN A 638 23.95 14.63 -14.72
CA GLN A 638 22.62 14.74 -15.33
C GLN A 638 21.64 15.38 -14.36
N TRP A 639 21.62 14.91 -13.11
CA TRP A 639 20.76 15.46 -12.07
C TRP A 639 21.07 16.94 -11.79
N GLN A 640 22.35 17.29 -11.60
CA GLN A 640 22.78 18.67 -11.34
C GLN A 640 22.38 19.63 -12.47
N LYS A 641 22.49 19.18 -13.72
CA LYS A 641 22.05 19.96 -14.89
C LYS A 641 20.54 20.19 -14.88
N LEU A 642 19.74 19.18 -14.53
CA LEU A 642 18.28 19.26 -14.49
C LEU A 642 17.78 20.26 -13.45
N PHE A 643 18.40 20.31 -12.27
CA PHE A 643 17.93 21.14 -11.15
C PHE A 643 18.71 22.45 -10.95
N GLY A 644 19.75 22.70 -11.75
CA GLY A 644 20.56 23.90 -11.62
C GLY A 644 21.29 23.99 -10.28
N ALA A 645 21.69 22.84 -9.76
CA ALA A 645 22.31 22.70 -8.45
C ALA A 645 23.63 21.95 -8.58
N GLN A 646 24.63 22.33 -7.81
CA GLN A 646 25.86 21.56 -7.62
C GLN A 646 25.89 20.99 -6.22
N TYR A 647 26.05 19.67 -6.12
CA TYR A 647 26.12 18.93 -4.87
C TYR A 647 27.37 18.06 -4.86
N ASN A 648 28.15 18.16 -3.78
CA ASN A 648 29.33 17.32 -3.60
C ASN A 648 29.00 16.21 -2.61
N HIS A 649 28.96 14.97 -3.09
CA HIS A 649 28.73 13.81 -2.24
C HIS A 649 29.90 13.58 -1.28
N ASP A 650 29.58 13.25 -0.03
CA ASP A 650 30.51 12.89 1.01
C ASP A 650 30.07 11.59 1.72
N CYS A 651 30.80 11.19 2.75
CA CYS A 651 30.48 9.99 3.52
C CYS A 651 29.39 10.21 4.59
N TYR A 652 28.92 11.45 4.76
CA TYR A 652 27.94 11.77 5.79
C TYR A 652 26.53 11.56 5.29
N MET A 653 26.23 11.70 3.99
CA MET A 653 24.88 11.64 3.42
C MET A 653 24.00 12.80 3.93
N GLY A 654 24.41 14.03 3.63
CA GLY A 654 23.72 15.25 4.07
C GLY A 654 24.10 15.67 5.48
N GLU A 655 23.55 16.80 5.92
CA GLU A 655 23.87 17.44 7.19
C GLU A 655 22.74 17.28 8.22
N ILE A 656 23.11 17.06 9.48
CA ILE A 656 22.16 17.11 10.60
C ILE A 656 21.72 18.56 10.82
N ALA A 657 20.41 18.77 10.84
CA ALA A 657 19.80 20.09 10.95
C ALA A 657 18.61 20.10 11.92
N SER A 658 18.51 19.13 12.82
CA SER A 658 17.48 19.08 13.86
C SER A 658 17.40 20.40 14.63
N GLY A 659 16.18 20.93 14.79
CA GLY A 659 15.93 22.22 15.43
C GLY A 659 16.21 23.45 14.57
N LYS A 660 16.73 23.31 13.35
CA LYS A 660 16.84 24.42 12.39
C LYS A 660 15.53 24.67 11.66
N MET A 661 15.44 25.84 11.03
CA MET A 661 14.33 26.24 10.17
C MET A 661 14.74 26.13 8.69
N ILE A 662 13.74 25.88 7.86
CA ILE A 662 13.76 26.13 6.42
C ILE A 662 13.06 27.46 6.18
N ASP A 663 13.82 28.43 5.68
CA ASP A 663 13.32 29.75 5.32
C ASP A 663 13.12 29.81 3.80
N PHE A 664 11.93 30.17 3.33
CA PHE A 664 11.62 30.18 1.90
C PHE A 664 11.84 31.55 1.25
N SER A 665 12.18 31.55 -0.04
CA SER A 665 12.46 32.76 -0.82
C SER A 665 12.05 32.63 -2.28
N GLY A 666 12.15 33.73 -3.04
CA GLY A 666 11.89 33.72 -4.48
C GLY A 666 10.48 33.22 -4.80
N SER A 667 10.36 32.31 -5.77
CA SER A 667 9.10 31.67 -6.18
C SER A 667 8.42 30.87 -5.07
N LEU A 668 9.06 30.64 -3.92
CA LEU A 668 8.45 29.99 -2.73
C LEU A 668 8.26 30.95 -1.55
N SER A 669 8.39 32.28 -1.70
CA SER A 669 8.35 33.23 -0.56
C SER A 669 7.07 33.20 0.28
N ASP A 670 5.96 32.71 -0.27
CA ASP A 670 4.67 32.62 0.42
C ASP A 670 4.51 31.28 1.18
N VAL A 671 5.45 30.34 1.00
CA VAL A 671 5.47 29.08 1.76
C VAL A 671 5.87 29.38 3.21
N PRO A 672 5.08 28.96 4.21
CA PRO A 672 5.45 29.13 5.61
C PRO A 672 6.72 28.39 5.98
N ASP A 673 7.54 28.99 6.84
CA ASP A 673 8.76 28.38 7.34
C ASP A 673 8.47 27.01 8.00
N GLN A 674 9.41 26.09 7.84
CA GLN A 674 9.28 24.73 8.35
C GLN A 674 10.40 24.40 9.34
N SER A 675 10.06 23.90 10.52
CA SER A 675 11.05 23.34 11.46
C SER A 675 11.46 21.92 11.08
N ILE A 676 12.74 21.60 11.26
CA ILE A 676 13.30 20.25 11.12
C ILE A 676 13.26 19.54 12.47
N LEU A 677 12.61 18.37 12.53
CA LEU A 677 12.24 17.74 13.80
C LEU A 677 13.31 16.80 14.36
N THR A 678 14.00 16.06 13.50
CA THR A 678 14.91 14.98 13.91
C THR A 678 16.29 15.09 13.26
N ASP A 679 17.24 14.33 13.78
CA ASP A 679 18.58 14.16 13.18
C ASP A 679 18.67 12.93 12.26
N PHE A 680 17.52 12.32 11.97
CA PHE A 680 17.40 11.15 11.13
C PHE A 680 17.78 11.44 9.67
N ILE A 681 18.16 10.40 8.91
CA ILE A 681 18.51 10.54 7.49
C ILE A 681 17.41 11.23 6.67
N VAL A 682 16.14 10.98 7.03
CA VAL A 682 14.97 11.55 6.37
C VAL A 682 14.81 13.05 6.60
N ASP A 683 15.37 13.60 7.68
CA ASP A 683 15.29 15.02 8.05
C ASP A 683 16.59 15.79 7.80
N ARG A 684 17.59 15.13 7.20
CA ARG A 684 18.83 15.82 6.84
C ARG A 684 18.59 16.84 5.74
N ILE A 685 19.41 17.89 5.78
CA ILE A 685 19.50 18.84 4.70
C ILE A 685 20.64 18.48 3.75
N TYR A 686 20.48 18.86 2.49
CA TYR A 686 21.41 18.61 1.40
C TYR A 686 21.73 19.94 0.72
N PRO A 687 22.63 20.74 1.31
CA PRO A 687 22.96 22.06 0.77
C PRO A 687 23.60 21.97 -0.61
N VAL A 688 23.26 22.91 -1.48
CA VAL A 688 23.77 22.97 -2.86
C VAL A 688 24.35 24.34 -3.19
N THR A 689 25.23 24.37 -4.19
CA THR A 689 25.63 25.63 -4.82
C THR A 689 24.75 25.85 -6.06
N PRO A 690 23.99 26.96 -6.15
CA PRO A 690 23.16 27.24 -7.32
C PRO A 690 24.04 27.58 -8.53
N VAL A 691 23.64 27.13 -9.72
CA VAL A 691 24.23 27.64 -10.97
C VAL A 691 23.72 29.05 -11.26
N SER A 692 24.40 29.80 -12.13
CA SER A 692 24.14 31.23 -12.37
C SER A 692 22.71 31.60 -12.80
N ASN A 693 21.98 30.68 -13.43
CA ASN A 693 20.61 30.87 -13.90
C ASN A 693 19.55 30.19 -13.02
N ALA A 694 19.94 29.58 -11.88
CA ALA A 694 19.01 29.00 -10.92
C ALA A 694 18.53 30.05 -9.93
N GLU A 695 17.22 30.09 -9.69
CA GLU A 695 16.62 30.87 -8.62
C GLU A 695 16.84 30.16 -7.29
N ILE A 696 17.23 30.90 -6.25
CA ILE A 696 17.32 30.35 -4.88
C ILE A 696 15.95 30.49 -4.22
N ILE A 697 15.43 29.38 -3.73
CA ILE A 697 14.05 29.29 -3.21
C ILE A 697 13.96 28.88 -1.74
N ALA A 698 15.04 28.39 -1.13
CA ALA A 698 15.04 28.01 0.28
C ALA A 698 16.45 28.05 0.89
N TYR A 699 16.50 28.41 2.17
CA TYR A 699 17.69 28.43 3.00
C TYR A 699 17.49 27.62 4.28
N SER A 700 18.59 27.14 4.84
CA SER A 700 18.66 26.74 6.24
C SER A 700 20.00 27.18 6.81
N ASP A 701 19.98 28.02 7.85
CA ASP A 701 21.21 28.54 8.48
C ASP A 701 22.19 29.13 7.44
N LYS A 702 21.66 30.01 6.58
CA LYS A 702 22.37 30.69 5.46
C LYS A 702 22.88 29.78 4.34
N LYS A 703 22.69 28.46 4.43
CA LYS A 703 23.01 27.52 3.36
C LYS A 703 21.84 27.42 2.39
N VAL A 704 22.13 27.40 1.10
CA VAL A 704 21.11 27.18 0.07
C VAL A 704 20.70 25.71 0.10
N VAL A 705 19.43 25.47 0.36
CA VAL A 705 18.82 24.13 0.37
C VAL A 705 17.69 24.00 -0.65
N GLY A 706 17.53 24.98 -1.54
CA GLY A 706 16.61 24.84 -2.66
C GLY A 706 16.95 25.72 -3.85
N THR A 707 16.74 25.16 -5.04
CA THR A 707 16.93 25.83 -6.33
C THR A 707 15.74 25.58 -7.25
N MET A 708 15.43 26.53 -8.12
CA MET A 708 14.41 26.38 -9.15
C MET A 708 14.94 26.81 -10.51
N LEU A 709 14.74 25.95 -11.52
CA LEU A 709 14.93 26.27 -12.93
C LEU A 709 13.58 26.28 -13.65
N LYS A 710 13.39 27.31 -14.48
CA LYS A 710 12.26 27.45 -15.39
C LYS A 710 12.73 27.09 -16.80
N TYR A 711 11.99 26.22 -17.47
CA TYR A 711 12.25 25.76 -18.83
C TYR A 711 11.39 26.53 -19.84
N PRO A 712 11.80 26.58 -21.12
CA PRO A 712 10.90 26.97 -22.20
C PRO A 712 9.59 26.17 -22.12
N ASP A 713 8.47 26.79 -22.50
CA ASP A 713 7.12 26.20 -22.46
C ASP A 713 6.52 25.99 -21.05
N GLY A 714 7.11 26.63 -20.03
CA GLY A 714 6.51 26.74 -18.69
C GLY A 714 6.85 25.61 -17.72
N GLY A 715 7.75 24.70 -18.12
CA GLY A 715 8.19 23.61 -17.25
C GLY A 715 9.07 24.08 -16.11
N ILE A 716 9.07 23.33 -15.01
CA ILE A 716 9.79 23.67 -13.78
C ILE A 716 10.58 22.46 -13.30
N ALA A 717 11.85 22.67 -12.95
CA ALA A 717 12.61 21.75 -12.12
C ALA A 717 12.92 22.45 -10.79
N CYS A 718 12.27 21.98 -9.72
CA CYS A 718 12.40 22.50 -8.36
C CYS A 718 13.14 21.47 -7.51
N TYR A 719 14.23 21.88 -6.86
CA TYR A 719 14.94 21.07 -5.90
C TYR A 719 14.81 21.68 -4.51
N CYS A 720 14.47 20.84 -3.53
CA CYS A 720 14.39 21.17 -2.11
C CYS A 720 15.17 20.09 -1.34
N GLY A 721 16.40 20.38 -0.95
CA GLY A 721 17.30 19.46 -0.24
C GLY A 721 16.93 19.23 1.22
N PHE A 722 15.66 18.96 1.51
CA PHE A 722 15.11 18.62 2.82
C PHE A 722 13.78 17.88 2.62
N ARG A 723 13.28 17.23 3.67
CA ARG A 723 11.95 16.61 3.64
C ARG A 723 10.84 17.63 3.92
N PRO A 724 9.87 17.80 3.01
CA PRO A 724 8.72 18.65 3.26
C PRO A 724 7.71 17.92 4.16
N ARG A 725 7.08 18.64 5.07
CA ARG A 725 6.11 18.10 6.02
C ARG A 725 4.68 18.34 5.56
N ASP A 726 3.78 17.42 5.90
CA ASP A 726 2.32 17.59 5.77
C ASP A 726 1.66 16.75 6.88
N ASP A 727 1.06 17.46 7.84
CA ASP A 727 0.36 16.91 9.00
C ASP A 727 -0.95 17.69 9.14
N GLN A 728 -1.97 17.23 8.40
CA GLN A 728 -3.29 17.87 8.38
C GLN A 728 -4.12 17.52 9.62
N SER A 729 -3.82 16.39 10.28
CA SER A 729 -4.39 15.96 11.56
C SER A 729 -3.96 16.83 12.74
N ALA A 730 -2.94 17.67 12.53
CA ALA A 730 -2.30 18.45 13.57
C ALA A 730 -1.82 17.53 14.72
N SER A 731 -1.19 16.41 14.37
CA SER A 731 -0.75 15.38 15.29
C SER A 731 0.18 15.88 16.40
N LEU A 732 0.95 16.94 16.10
CA LEU A 732 1.83 17.63 17.04
C LEU A 732 1.18 18.84 17.73
N GLY A 733 -0.14 19.00 17.60
CA GLY A 733 -0.91 20.12 18.15
C GLY A 733 -1.04 21.33 17.22
N TYR A 734 -0.49 21.26 16.01
CA TYR A 734 -0.60 22.30 14.98
C TYR A 734 -0.58 21.68 13.58
N GLU A 735 -1.32 22.26 12.64
CA GLU A 735 -1.30 21.83 11.24
C GLU A 735 0.05 22.20 10.59
N THR A 736 0.58 21.28 9.79
CA THR A 736 1.71 21.55 8.88
C THR A 736 1.31 21.19 7.45
N ARG A 737 1.71 22.01 6.47
CA ARG A 737 1.31 21.82 5.06
C ARG A 737 2.35 22.23 4.03
N THR A 738 3.62 22.21 4.41
CA THR A 738 4.75 22.68 3.59
C THR A 738 4.84 21.94 2.25
N LEU A 739 4.61 20.62 2.21
CA LEU A 739 4.56 19.87 0.95
C LEU A 739 3.51 20.45 -0.01
N PHE A 740 2.28 20.63 0.47
CA PHE A 740 1.22 21.24 -0.33
C PHE A 740 1.58 22.65 -0.81
N GLU A 741 2.11 23.50 0.06
CA GLU A 741 2.40 24.90 -0.29
C GLU A 741 3.51 25.01 -1.34
N ILE A 742 4.54 24.14 -1.27
CA ILE A 742 5.57 24.05 -2.32
C ILE A 742 4.96 23.60 -3.65
N LEU A 743 4.10 22.57 -3.64
CA LEU A 743 3.41 22.09 -4.84
C LEU A 743 2.48 23.16 -5.42
N ASN A 744 1.74 23.87 -4.57
CA ASN A 744 0.84 24.95 -4.98
C ASN A 744 1.63 26.11 -5.60
N ALA A 745 2.75 26.53 -4.99
CA ALA A 745 3.63 27.56 -5.55
C ALA A 745 4.28 27.13 -6.88
N CYS A 746 4.51 25.83 -7.08
CA CYS A 746 4.92 25.27 -8.37
C CYS A 746 3.76 25.13 -9.37
N ASN A 747 2.55 25.60 -9.03
CA ASN A 747 1.32 25.47 -9.82
C ASN A 747 0.97 24.01 -10.14
N ALA A 748 1.14 23.11 -9.17
CA ALA A 748 0.83 21.69 -9.34
C ALA A 748 -0.67 21.39 -9.41
N TYR A 749 -1.50 22.27 -8.81
CA TYR A 749 -2.95 22.17 -8.77
C TYR A 749 -3.60 23.36 -9.49
N PRO A 750 -3.48 23.44 -10.83
CA PRO A 750 -3.97 24.58 -11.59
C PRO A 750 -5.50 24.69 -11.49
N SER A 751 -5.99 25.92 -11.35
CA SER A 751 -7.42 26.23 -11.43
C SER A 751 -7.99 25.87 -12.80
N THR A 752 -9.30 25.65 -12.88
CA THR A 752 -9.98 25.46 -14.19
C THR A 752 -9.95 26.72 -15.07
N GLY A 753 -9.66 27.87 -14.47
CA GLY A 753 -9.65 29.19 -15.14
C GLY A 753 -11.03 29.82 -15.30
N LYS A 754 -12.12 29.17 -14.85
CA LYS A 754 -13.48 29.72 -14.91
C LYS A 754 -13.74 30.80 -13.84
N PHE A 755 -13.02 30.74 -12.72
CA PHE A 755 -13.15 31.68 -11.60
C PHE A 755 -11.81 32.32 -11.26
N VAL A 756 -11.86 33.44 -10.54
CA VAL A 756 -10.65 34.15 -10.04
C VAL A 756 -9.96 33.37 -8.91
N VAL A 757 -10.72 32.58 -8.16
CA VAL A 757 -10.22 31.71 -7.10
C VAL A 757 -9.82 30.35 -7.66
N ASN A 758 -8.87 29.68 -7.00
CA ASN A 758 -8.52 28.31 -7.38
C ASN A 758 -9.63 27.34 -6.96
N ASP A 759 -10.28 26.76 -7.95
CA ASP A 759 -11.40 25.82 -7.83
C ASP A 759 -11.00 24.36 -8.10
N ASN A 760 -9.70 24.07 -8.18
CA ASN A 760 -9.18 22.72 -8.37
C ASN A 760 -9.58 21.80 -7.20
N PRO A 761 -10.12 20.59 -7.45
CA PRO A 761 -10.51 19.65 -6.40
C PRO A 761 -9.44 19.36 -5.34
N SER A 762 -8.20 19.10 -5.76
CA SER A 762 -7.09 18.80 -4.86
C SER A 762 -6.72 20.00 -4.00
N TYR A 763 -6.70 21.20 -4.60
CA TYR A 763 -6.46 22.47 -3.88
C TYR A 763 -7.54 22.73 -2.82
N LEU A 764 -8.82 22.63 -3.21
CA LEU A 764 -9.95 22.82 -2.31
C LEU A 764 -9.95 21.81 -1.17
N SER A 765 -9.59 20.56 -1.45
CA SER A 765 -9.50 19.52 -0.42
C SER A 765 -8.46 19.84 0.63
N ARG A 766 -7.29 20.36 0.23
CA ARG A 766 -6.21 20.64 1.17
C ARG A 766 -6.38 21.96 1.93
N THR A 767 -7.14 22.91 1.37
CA THR A 767 -7.28 24.27 1.93
C THR A 767 -8.64 24.56 2.56
N GLY A 768 -9.68 23.80 2.20
CA GLY A 768 -11.06 24.02 2.63
C GLY A 768 -11.56 23.07 3.70
N GLU A 769 -12.88 23.14 3.93
CA GLU A 769 -13.63 22.35 4.91
C GLU A 769 -14.17 21.02 4.34
N TYR A 770 -14.06 20.82 3.03
CA TYR A 770 -14.61 19.66 2.33
C TYR A 770 -13.52 18.94 1.54
N PHE A 771 -13.59 17.62 1.50
CA PHE A 771 -12.82 16.83 0.56
C PHE A 771 -13.53 16.84 -0.79
N VAL A 772 -12.83 17.19 -1.86
CA VAL A 772 -13.35 17.34 -3.22
C VAL A 772 -12.53 16.48 -4.18
N SER A 773 -13.20 15.74 -5.05
CA SER A 773 -12.55 14.98 -6.10
C SER A 773 -13.29 15.06 -7.44
N SER A 774 -12.55 14.90 -8.52
CA SER A 774 -13.06 14.74 -9.88
C SER A 774 -12.78 13.33 -10.39
N PHE A 775 -13.55 12.88 -11.37
CA PHE A 775 -13.41 11.56 -12.00
C PHE A 775 -13.36 11.69 -13.52
N PRO A 776 -12.81 10.68 -14.25
CA PRO A 776 -12.66 10.75 -15.71
C PRO A 776 -13.96 11.00 -16.47
N ASN A 777 -15.09 10.58 -15.90
CA ASN A 777 -16.41 10.79 -16.48
C ASN A 777 -17.02 12.17 -16.16
N SER A 778 -16.20 13.13 -15.69
CA SER A 778 -16.57 14.49 -15.25
C SER A 778 -17.45 14.57 -14.00
N THR A 779 -17.58 13.47 -13.24
CA THR A 779 -18.24 13.54 -11.93
C THR A 779 -17.39 14.32 -10.95
N THR A 780 -18.02 15.22 -10.22
CA THR A 780 -17.44 15.90 -9.05
C THR A 780 -18.07 15.33 -7.79
N MET A 781 -17.25 14.93 -6.83
CA MET A 781 -17.67 14.52 -5.48
C MET A 781 -17.21 15.55 -4.46
N VAL A 782 -18.05 15.82 -3.46
CA VAL A 782 -17.78 16.67 -2.29
C VAL A 782 -18.20 15.90 -1.05
N VAL A 783 -17.31 15.79 -0.06
CA VAL A 783 -17.52 15.01 1.16
C VAL A 783 -17.18 15.85 2.38
N ALA A 784 -17.95 15.69 3.47
CA ALA A 784 -17.62 16.28 4.76
C ALA A 784 -16.22 15.84 5.18
N HIS A 785 -15.30 16.79 5.32
CA HIS A 785 -13.89 16.48 5.52
C HIS A 785 -13.67 15.94 6.93
N TYR A 786 -12.87 14.88 7.04
CA TYR A 786 -12.65 14.17 8.31
C TYR A 786 -11.21 14.29 8.84
N ARG A 787 -10.42 15.25 8.31
CA ARG A 787 -8.95 15.33 8.47
C ARG A 787 -8.42 15.93 9.77
N THR A 788 -9.30 16.42 10.64
CA THR A 788 -8.89 17.11 11.87
C THR A 788 -9.27 16.30 13.11
N HIS A 789 -9.78 15.09 12.91
CA HIS A 789 -10.28 14.26 14.00
C HIS A 789 -9.22 13.23 14.41
N ALA A 790 -8.36 13.64 15.33
CA ALA A 790 -7.31 12.77 15.86
C ALA A 790 -7.93 11.58 16.63
N GLU A 791 -7.49 10.36 16.33
CA GLU A 791 -8.00 9.14 16.96
C GLU A 791 -7.78 9.13 18.48
N SER A 792 -8.74 8.55 19.19
CA SER A 792 -8.68 8.35 20.65
C SER A 792 -9.22 7.00 21.13
N TRP A 793 -9.64 6.11 20.22
CA TRP A 793 -10.18 4.78 20.57
C TRP A 793 -9.12 3.71 20.42
N PHE A 794 -9.21 2.65 21.22
CA PHE A 794 -8.45 1.42 20.98
C PHE A 794 -8.85 0.77 19.65
N GLY A 795 -7.88 0.18 18.95
CA GLY A 795 -8.08 -0.55 17.69
C GLY A 795 -8.65 -1.96 17.89
N GLY A 796 -8.70 -2.76 16.82
CA GLY A 796 -9.14 -4.17 16.87
C GLY A 796 -10.27 -4.46 15.91
N PHE A 797 -10.38 -5.72 15.45
CA PHE A 797 -11.31 -6.08 14.38
C PHE A 797 -12.77 -6.01 14.85
N SER A 798 -13.07 -6.59 16.02
CA SER A 798 -14.36 -6.43 16.69
C SER A 798 -14.34 -5.29 17.70
N ARG A 799 -15.45 -4.56 17.80
CA ARG A 799 -15.58 -3.39 18.69
C ARG A 799 -16.62 -3.59 19.78
N ASN A 800 -16.47 -2.81 20.87
CA ASN A 800 -17.43 -2.73 21.95
C ASN A 800 -18.17 -1.38 21.87
N GLN A 801 -19.46 -1.41 21.58
CA GLN A 801 -20.27 -0.20 21.38
C GLN A 801 -20.30 0.73 22.60
N GLU A 802 -20.31 0.19 23.82
CA GLU A 802 -20.33 1.04 25.04
C GLU A 802 -19.01 1.80 25.21
N ASP A 803 -17.88 1.19 24.85
CA ASP A 803 -16.58 1.86 24.90
C ASP A 803 -16.43 2.87 23.78
N ASP A 804 -16.95 2.56 22.59
CA ASP A 804 -17.02 3.49 21.46
C ASP A 804 -17.78 4.77 21.84
N GLU A 805 -18.95 4.63 22.45
CA GLU A 805 -19.78 5.75 22.89
C GLU A 805 -19.04 6.65 23.88
N LYS A 806 -18.32 6.07 24.85
CA LYS A 806 -17.51 6.84 25.82
C LYS A 806 -16.40 7.62 25.10
N VAL A 807 -15.67 6.99 24.20
CA VAL A 807 -14.58 7.65 23.47
C VAL A 807 -15.11 8.78 22.58
N LEU A 808 -16.24 8.59 21.90
CA LEU A 808 -16.85 9.61 21.05
C LEU A 808 -17.48 10.76 21.85
N LEU A 809 -17.83 10.57 23.12
CA LEU A 809 -18.25 11.66 24.00
C LEU A 809 -17.06 12.55 24.40
N GLU A 810 -15.89 11.95 24.65
CA GLU A 810 -14.66 12.68 24.99
C GLU A 810 -14.02 13.37 23.78
N ASN A 811 -14.17 12.76 22.60
CA ASN A 811 -13.67 13.28 21.33
C ASN A 811 -14.80 13.25 20.29
N PRO A 812 -15.69 14.26 20.27
CA PRO A 812 -16.81 14.30 19.34
C PRO A 812 -16.38 14.36 17.87
N LEU A 813 -17.14 13.67 17.03
CA LEU A 813 -16.92 13.68 15.58
C LEU A 813 -17.23 15.05 14.99
N PRO A 814 -16.51 15.47 13.93
CA PRO A 814 -16.87 16.67 13.19
C PRO A 814 -18.24 16.50 12.52
N SER A 815 -18.85 17.64 12.20
CA SER A 815 -20.15 17.70 11.51
C SER A 815 -20.14 16.84 10.25
N ASP A 816 -21.21 16.08 10.03
CA ASP A 816 -21.47 15.40 8.76
C ASP A 816 -22.33 16.25 7.82
N ARG A 817 -22.58 17.53 8.13
CA ARG A 817 -23.31 18.44 7.24
C ARG A 817 -22.42 19.00 6.14
N ILE A 818 -22.99 19.11 4.94
CA ILE A 818 -22.42 19.86 3.83
C ILE A 818 -23.30 21.09 3.61
N GLU A 819 -22.70 22.28 3.66
CA GLU A 819 -23.36 23.57 3.47
C GLU A 819 -22.56 24.40 2.47
N LEU A 820 -22.91 24.28 1.20
CA LEU A 820 -22.28 25.04 0.11
C LEU A 820 -23.17 26.24 -0.23
N LYS A 821 -22.56 27.44 -0.26
CA LYS A 821 -23.21 28.67 -0.72
C LYS A 821 -22.39 29.30 -1.84
N GLN A 822 -22.85 29.12 -3.08
CA GLN A 822 -22.18 29.58 -4.30
C GLN A 822 -20.68 29.21 -4.35
N ALA A 823 -20.34 28.06 -3.78
CA ALA A 823 -18.97 27.55 -3.71
C ALA A 823 -18.43 27.29 -5.12
N LYS A 824 -17.17 27.64 -5.37
CA LYS A 824 -16.51 27.43 -6.66
C LYS A 824 -15.79 26.09 -6.61
N ILE A 825 -16.27 25.12 -7.37
CA ILE A 825 -15.80 23.73 -7.30
C ILE A 825 -15.70 23.17 -8.70
N ASN A 826 -14.49 22.82 -9.13
CA ASN A 826 -14.20 22.11 -10.37
C ASN A 826 -14.90 22.72 -11.61
N GLY A 827 -14.82 24.06 -11.75
CA GLY A 827 -15.46 24.77 -12.85
C GLY A 827 -16.96 25.00 -12.66
N HIS A 828 -17.52 24.85 -11.46
CA HIS A 828 -18.94 25.08 -11.20
C HIS A 828 -19.18 25.98 -9.97
N GLU A 829 -20.25 26.79 -10.03
CA GLU A 829 -20.82 27.42 -8.85
C GLU A 829 -21.88 26.49 -8.24
N VAL A 830 -21.67 26.08 -6.99
CA VAL A 830 -22.50 25.08 -6.31
C VAL A 830 -23.13 25.66 -5.04
N SER A 831 -24.45 25.54 -4.92
CA SER A 831 -25.16 25.73 -3.64
C SER A 831 -25.94 24.48 -3.29
N TYR A 832 -25.71 23.95 -2.09
CA TYR A 832 -26.22 22.65 -1.67
C TYR A 832 -26.26 22.57 -0.14
N VAL A 833 -27.33 21.98 0.39
CA VAL A 833 -27.41 21.59 1.80
C VAL A 833 -27.76 20.11 1.86
N GLY A 834 -26.97 19.35 2.59
CA GLY A 834 -27.18 17.91 2.77
C GLY A 834 -26.28 17.32 3.83
N ARG A 835 -26.08 16.00 3.74
CA ARG A 835 -25.28 15.21 4.65
C ARG A 835 -24.20 14.43 3.90
N LEU A 836 -23.03 14.34 4.50
CA LEU A 836 -21.90 13.44 4.28
C LEU A 836 -21.26 13.47 2.89
N SER A 837 -22.03 13.30 1.82
CA SER A 837 -21.53 13.25 0.44
C SER A 837 -22.50 13.88 -0.54
N LEU A 838 -21.95 14.65 -1.48
CA LEU A 838 -22.59 15.15 -2.69
C LEU A 838 -21.78 14.66 -3.91
N GLY A 839 -22.47 14.20 -4.95
CA GLY A 839 -21.92 13.89 -6.25
C GLY A 839 -22.79 14.51 -7.34
N PHE A 840 -22.18 15.12 -8.35
CA PHE A 840 -22.91 15.64 -9.50
C PHE A 840 -22.12 15.52 -10.80
N ARG A 841 -22.83 15.42 -11.91
CA ARG A 841 -22.28 15.41 -13.27
C ARG A 841 -23.20 16.16 -14.22
N LEU A 842 -22.60 17.03 -15.02
CA LEU A 842 -23.29 17.84 -16.03
C LEU A 842 -22.93 17.37 -17.44
N ASP A 843 -23.88 17.50 -18.37
CA ASP A 843 -23.63 17.51 -19.81
C ASP A 843 -23.99 18.91 -20.33
N GLY A 844 -22.97 19.66 -20.75
CA GLY A 844 -23.08 21.11 -20.92
C GLY A 844 -23.50 21.80 -19.61
N GLN A 845 -24.69 22.40 -19.58
CA GLN A 845 -25.27 23.04 -18.39
C GLN A 845 -26.30 22.15 -17.67
N GLN A 846 -26.61 20.98 -18.21
CA GLN A 846 -27.71 20.16 -17.70
C GLN A 846 -27.23 19.09 -16.73
N LEU A 847 -27.87 19.01 -15.56
CA LEU A 847 -27.67 17.93 -14.60
C LEU A 847 -28.15 16.58 -15.15
N ILE A 848 -27.19 15.69 -15.40
CA ILE A 848 -27.43 14.34 -15.92
C ILE A 848 -27.19 13.24 -14.88
N ALA A 849 -26.42 13.50 -13.83
CA ALA A 849 -26.29 12.57 -12.71
C ALA A 849 -26.14 13.33 -11.40
N PHE A 850 -26.70 12.77 -10.33
CA PHE A 850 -26.68 13.33 -9.00
C PHE A 850 -26.66 12.23 -7.96
N SER A 851 -25.94 12.44 -6.87
CA SER A 851 -26.01 11.64 -5.64
C SER A 851 -25.91 12.58 -4.45
N GLY A 852 -26.86 12.53 -3.53
CA GLY A 852 -26.84 13.36 -2.33
C GLY A 852 -27.58 12.68 -1.20
N GLN A 853 -27.14 12.92 0.04
CA GLN A 853 -27.79 12.37 1.23
C GLN A 853 -28.49 13.48 2.01
N GLN A 854 -29.66 13.17 2.56
CA GLN A 854 -30.52 14.08 3.33
C GLN A 854 -30.61 15.47 2.71
N CYS A 855 -30.97 15.52 1.43
CA CYS A 855 -31.07 16.76 0.66
C CYS A 855 -32.37 16.78 -0.15
N ASN A 856 -32.78 17.96 -0.59
CA ASN A 856 -34.00 18.14 -1.37
C ASN A 856 -33.79 18.98 -2.63
N GLU A 857 -32.65 19.66 -2.76
CA GLU A 857 -32.34 20.54 -3.89
C GLU A 857 -30.83 20.75 -4.08
N ILE A 858 -30.46 21.25 -5.25
CA ILE A 858 -29.13 21.77 -5.55
C ILE A 858 -29.26 22.93 -6.55
N THR A 859 -28.39 23.93 -6.44
CA THR A 859 -28.22 24.96 -7.46
C THR A 859 -26.83 24.84 -8.08
N LEU A 860 -26.76 24.68 -9.40
CA LEU A 860 -25.52 24.56 -10.17
C LEU A 860 -25.49 25.62 -11.26
N ASP A 861 -24.44 26.44 -11.27
CA ASP A 861 -24.23 27.50 -12.27
C ASP A 861 -25.49 28.38 -12.49
N GLY A 862 -26.16 28.74 -11.40
CA GLY A 862 -27.39 29.54 -11.40
C GLY A 862 -28.69 28.77 -11.71
N THR A 863 -28.61 27.51 -12.10
CA THR A 863 -29.78 26.66 -12.37
C THR A 863 -30.21 25.91 -11.10
N HIS A 864 -31.45 26.14 -10.67
CA HIS A 864 -32.02 25.52 -9.47
C HIS A 864 -32.74 24.21 -9.79
N TYR A 865 -32.36 23.13 -9.12
CA TYR A 865 -32.96 21.81 -9.22
C TYR A 865 -33.59 21.41 -7.89
N LYS A 866 -34.93 21.46 -7.80
CA LYS A 866 -35.69 20.94 -6.66
C LYS A 866 -36.06 19.47 -6.90
N PHE A 867 -35.62 18.57 -6.03
CA PHE A 867 -35.85 17.13 -6.14
C PHE A 867 -37.05 16.64 -5.34
N ALA A 868 -37.23 17.17 -4.12
CA ALA A 868 -38.27 16.74 -3.19
C ALA A 868 -38.75 17.91 -2.33
N ASP A 869 -39.87 17.73 -1.62
CA ASP A 869 -40.34 18.73 -0.64
C ASP A 869 -39.67 18.58 0.72
N THR A 870 -39.20 17.37 1.05
CA THR A 870 -38.45 17.05 2.27
C THR A 870 -37.10 16.41 1.92
N PRO A 871 -36.08 16.49 2.80
CA PRO A 871 -34.80 15.85 2.58
C PRO A 871 -34.90 14.33 2.36
N VAL A 872 -34.20 13.82 1.36
CA VAL A 872 -34.09 12.39 1.01
C VAL A 872 -32.64 12.05 0.63
N ASP A 873 -32.30 10.77 0.60
CA ASP A 873 -31.12 10.31 -0.11
C ASP A 873 -31.53 9.98 -1.54
N LEU A 874 -30.92 10.65 -2.52
CA LEU A 874 -31.26 10.51 -3.93
C LEU A 874 -29.99 10.22 -4.72
N THR A 875 -30.04 9.20 -5.57
CA THR A 875 -29.06 9.01 -6.63
C THR A 875 -29.76 8.74 -7.95
N PHE A 876 -29.35 9.39 -9.04
CA PHE A 876 -29.70 9.01 -10.40
C PHE A 876 -28.52 9.23 -11.33
N SER A 877 -28.34 8.35 -12.31
CA SER A 877 -27.26 8.46 -13.30
C SER A 877 -27.56 7.61 -14.54
N PRO A 878 -27.09 8.00 -15.73
CA PRO A 878 -27.19 7.18 -16.93
C PRO A 878 -26.31 5.92 -16.80
N VAL A 879 -26.79 4.81 -17.38
CA VAL A 879 -26.05 3.54 -17.47
C VAL A 879 -25.53 3.25 -18.88
N ASP A 880 -25.83 4.12 -19.84
CA ASP A 880 -25.33 4.09 -21.21
C ASP A 880 -24.94 5.48 -21.72
N ASN A 881 -24.09 5.49 -22.74
CA ASN A 881 -23.52 6.71 -23.31
C ASN A 881 -24.56 7.57 -24.05
N ASP A 882 -25.62 6.95 -24.57
CA ASP A 882 -26.71 7.68 -25.25
C ASP A 882 -27.74 8.24 -24.27
N MET A 883 -27.57 8.01 -22.97
CA MET A 883 -28.46 8.45 -21.90
C MET A 883 -29.92 8.00 -22.13
N SER A 884 -30.11 6.85 -22.78
CA SER A 884 -31.44 6.27 -22.98
C SER A 884 -31.90 5.46 -21.76
N ARG A 885 -30.98 5.06 -20.89
CA ARG A 885 -31.29 4.33 -19.64
C ARG A 885 -30.61 4.92 -18.44
N TYR A 886 -31.35 4.95 -17.34
CA TYR A 886 -30.90 5.46 -16.06
C TYR A 886 -31.16 4.44 -14.95
N GLN A 887 -30.37 4.52 -13.90
CA GLN A 887 -30.67 3.89 -12.62
C GLN A 887 -30.92 4.98 -11.57
N MET A 888 -31.87 4.73 -10.69
CA MET A 888 -32.24 5.64 -9.62
C MET A 888 -32.41 4.89 -8.29
N TYR A 889 -31.92 5.51 -7.21
CA TYR A 889 -32.06 5.07 -5.83
C TYR A 889 -32.65 6.22 -5.04
N VAL A 890 -33.67 5.95 -4.23
CA VAL A 890 -34.24 6.95 -3.32
C VAL A 890 -34.45 6.32 -1.95
N ALA A 891 -33.73 6.77 -0.93
CA ALA A 891 -34.05 6.45 0.46
C ALA A 891 -34.82 7.63 1.06
N GLY A 892 -36.12 7.40 1.29
CA GLY A 892 -37.09 8.43 1.66
C GLY A 892 -38.43 8.13 1.01
N GLU A 893 -39.46 8.91 1.38
CA GLU A 893 -40.82 8.76 0.87
C GLU A 893 -41.33 10.08 0.31
N GLY A 894 -42.30 10.01 -0.59
CA GLY A 894 -42.97 11.18 -1.14
C GLY A 894 -42.67 11.44 -2.61
N LYS A 895 -42.96 12.67 -3.04
CA LYS A 895 -42.87 13.09 -4.44
C LYS A 895 -41.43 13.41 -4.79
N ILE A 896 -40.86 12.63 -5.71
CA ILE A 896 -39.52 12.86 -6.26
C ILE A 896 -39.64 13.39 -7.68
N SER A 897 -38.82 14.39 -8.00
CA SER A 897 -38.71 15.00 -9.31
C SER A 897 -37.25 15.10 -9.74
N ILE A 898 -36.87 14.44 -10.83
CA ILE A 898 -35.50 14.54 -11.38
C ILE A 898 -35.51 15.23 -12.76
N PRO A 899 -34.48 16.01 -13.10
CA PRO A 899 -34.34 16.54 -14.46
C PRO A 899 -34.11 15.41 -15.46
N LEU A 900 -34.63 15.57 -16.68
CA LEU A 900 -34.41 14.69 -17.82
C LEU A 900 -33.72 15.45 -18.95
N PRO A 901 -32.84 14.82 -19.74
CA PRO A 901 -32.24 15.44 -20.92
C PRO A 901 -33.30 16.07 -21.84
N ALA A 902 -33.00 17.24 -22.41
CA ALA A 902 -33.97 18.04 -23.16
C ALA A 902 -34.67 17.30 -24.33
N HIS A 903 -34.03 16.28 -24.90
CA HIS A 903 -34.56 15.48 -26.00
C HIS A 903 -35.61 14.44 -25.55
N VAL A 904 -35.69 14.13 -24.25
CA VAL A 904 -36.57 13.10 -23.71
C VAL A 904 -38.01 13.61 -23.62
N LYS A 905 -38.94 12.85 -24.20
CA LYS A 905 -40.38 13.17 -24.22
C LYS A 905 -41.20 12.17 -23.41
N LYS A 906 -40.69 10.96 -23.20
CA LYS A 906 -41.35 9.90 -22.45
C LYS A 906 -40.34 9.20 -21.56
N ALA A 907 -40.78 8.77 -20.39
CA ALA A 907 -40.01 7.94 -19.49
C ALA A 907 -40.85 6.77 -19.02
N GLU A 908 -40.18 5.66 -18.71
CA GLU A 908 -40.76 4.51 -18.05
C GLU A 908 -39.89 4.12 -16.86
N VAL A 909 -40.51 3.98 -15.70
CA VAL A 909 -39.83 3.57 -14.45
C VAL A 909 -40.25 2.15 -14.12
N ARG A 910 -39.29 1.30 -13.75
CA ARG A 910 -39.54 -0.10 -13.37
C ARG A 910 -38.85 -0.45 -12.04
N PHE A 911 -39.54 -1.26 -11.25
CA PHE A 911 -38.99 -1.95 -10.08
C PHE A 911 -39.19 -3.46 -10.26
N ASN A 912 -38.10 -4.23 -10.24
CA ASN A 912 -38.12 -5.68 -10.52
C ASN A 912 -38.92 -6.02 -11.79
N GLY A 913 -38.68 -5.26 -12.85
CA GLY A 913 -39.36 -5.41 -14.15
C GLY A 913 -40.81 -4.91 -14.20
N LYS A 914 -41.45 -4.59 -13.07
CA LYS A 914 -42.83 -4.05 -13.02
C LYS A 914 -42.83 -2.55 -13.17
N LYS A 915 -43.74 -2.03 -14.01
CA LYS A 915 -43.88 -0.60 -14.27
C LYS A 915 -44.44 0.14 -13.05
N ILE A 916 -43.87 1.30 -12.76
CA ILE A 916 -44.33 2.23 -11.72
C ILE A 916 -44.91 3.48 -12.40
N ASN A 917 -45.95 4.06 -11.79
CA ASN A 917 -46.56 5.29 -12.28
C ASN A 917 -45.59 6.46 -12.16
N CYS A 918 -45.40 7.17 -13.26
CA CYS A 918 -44.61 8.38 -13.34
C CYS A 918 -45.24 9.34 -14.36
N SER A 919 -44.90 10.62 -14.26
CA SER A 919 -45.27 11.64 -15.24
C SER A 919 -44.02 12.35 -15.74
N VAL A 920 -44.06 12.76 -17.01
CA VAL A 920 -43.04 13.61 -17.61
C VAL A 920 -43.70 14.92 -18.01
N ALA A 921 -43.20 16.03 -17.46
CA ALA A 921 -43.63 17.38 -17.77
C ALA A 921 -42.44 18.33 -17.61
N ASP A 922 -42.33 19.34 -18.48
CA ASP A 922 -41.28 20.36 -18.42
C ASP A 922 -39.85 19.79 -18.30
N HIS A 923 -39.56 18.73 -19.06
CA HIS A 923 -38.29 18.00 -19.02
C HIS A 923 -37.92 17.46 -17.63
N ARG A 924 -38.92 17.11 -16.82
CA ARG A 924 -38.73 16.47 -15.52
C ARG A 924 -39.53 15.19 -15.42
N LEU A 925 -38.91 14.16 -14.85
CA LEU A 925 -39.60 12.95 -14.40
C LEU A 925 -40.10 13.19 -12.99
N THR A 926 -41.38 12.94 -12.75
CA THR A 926 -41.98 12.98 -11.43
C THR A 926 -42.62 11.64 -11.09
N LEU A 927 -42.36 11.14 -9.89
CA LEU A 927 -42.93 9.89 -9.39
C LEU A 927 -43.14 9.92 -7.89
N MET A 928 -43.98 9.00 -7.40
CA MET A 928 -44.23 8.82 -5.97
C MET A 928 -43.43 7.62 -5.45
N ILE A 929 -42.55 7.87 -4.49
CA ILE A 929 -41.79 6.82 -3.81
C ILE A 929 -42.59 6.36 -2.60
N LEU A 930 -43.11 5.13 -2.72
CA LEU A 930 -43.80 4.41 -1.65
C LEU A 930 -42.78 3.62 -0.82
N PRO A 931 -43.12 3.22 0.43
CA PRO A 931 -42.22 2.44 1.29
C PRO A 931 -41.60 1.20 0.63
N VAL A 932 -42.36 0.53 -0.25
CA VAL A 932 -41.90 -0.66 -1.00
C VAL A 932 -40.77 -0.38 -2.00
N TYR A 933 -40.59 0.88 -2.42
CA TYR A 933 -39.55 1.31 -3.36
C TYR A 933 -38.39 2.02 -2.66
N ALA A 934 -38.58 2.47 -1.42
CA ALA A 934 -37.57 3.21 -0.67
C ALA A 934 -36.30 2.35 -0.45
N GLY A 935 -35.13 2.95 -0.71
CA GLY A 935 -33.82 2.31 -0.65
C GLY A 935 -33.59 1.24 -1.72
N LYS A 936 -34.47 1.12 -2.72
CA LYS A 936 -34.35 0.11 -3.80
C LYS A 936 -33.93 0.75 -5.12
N ARG A 937 -33.31 -0.07 -5.97
CA ARG A 937 -32.97 0.31 -7.34
C ARG A 937 -34.21 0.39 -8.21
N LEU A 938 -34.33 1.47 -8.96
CA LEU A 938 -35.35 1.70 -9.98
C LEU A 938 -34.66 1.85 -11.34
N ASP A 939 -35.14 1.12 -12.34
CA ASP A 939 -34.63 1.17 -13.70
C ASP A 939 -35.49 2.13 -14.54
N LEU A 940 -34.86 3.06 -15.24
CA LEU A 940 -35.51 4.10 -16.03
C LEU A 940 -35.15 3.92 -17.51
N SER A 941 -36.15 3.96 -18.37
CA SER A 941 -35.97 4.00 -19.83
C SER A 941 -36.54 5.31 -20.38
N LEU A 942 -35.72 6.08 -21.07
CA LEU A 942 -36.03 7.40 -21.61
C LEU A 942 -36.20 7.31 -23.14
N LYS A 943 -37.20 8.01 -23.69
CA LYS A 943 -37.55 8.01 -25.12
C LYS A 943 -37.95 9.38 -25.63
#